data_AF-A0A7V0ML80-F1
#
_entry.id   AF-A0A7V0ML80-F1
#
_cell.length_a   1.000
_cell.length_b   1.000
_cell.length_c   1.000
_cell.angle_alpha   90.00
_cell.angle_beta   90.00
_cell.angle_gamma   90.00
#
_symmetry.space_group_name_H-M   'P 1'
#
loop_
_entity.id
_entity.type
_entity.pdbx_description
1 polymer ?
#
loop_
_entity_poly.entity_id
_entity_poly.type
_entity_poly.pdbx_seq_one_letter_code
_entity_poly.pdbx_strand_id
1 'polypeptide(L)'
;LIGADPEILRGIAALKRGVERKQGYVVMPEKAYVSTEAIPCMRVEFGREFCPFGKEPQPGNIFYLGSWVFSRKDARISLAITMSERYMPLGQKFLSGLEVFWEYYGESGNWELLGITGPNGIIWSEHAFADQTEALTQSGTVSFHCPHDVAEFTILGEPGWYIRARLARGNYGAEEISPPIISGLLINFAEQPEDWQSYFAENYFSCQDLTPVVAAGEPIEPFFISPEQGPALYLAFDTLPSNSAHRIYFQLAQQAESASARMASEYWSRGGWKPLRVLRDGTRAFSRKGALEFVSPADWHKTEMFRAEGYWLRVRWETGAYGECPELMGVYLNAVEVVGATGIRDEVLGSSNQEPFQKFSFNHAPILPGPSIIVREAEDPSPEEITSLKEQFGSDDVIEDVDATGKVISLWVRWKEVMNFFKSGPGDRHFCVDLYKGSVTFGDGKRGMVPPIGSDNVKAEVYYVGGGTKGNVGRNSITVLESAYPYVEAVENIEPAEGGADPETIEEAKIRGPWMIKHRHRAVTKEDFEQLAKEASSEVAVAKCFTDNSEIKVIILPRRDTEKPRPAYGLIRKIAQYLDERRLITTKLKVEGPEYEGIVIDVHVVLMSLHAGRFPEMKGLIEGELKDFIHPLRGGPKGQGWPMGRTIHVSELYGLLEMVEGVDYVEKIRMKRWNTDQWVEKIKIGSRAFPYFREIQIKQV
;
A
#
# COMPACT_ATOMS: atom_id res chain seq x y z
N LEU A 1 -10.11 -16.83 2.65
CA LEU A 1 -9.61 -18.13 3.12
C LEU A 1 -9.97 -19.21 2.10
N ILE A 2 -9.09 -19.47 1.13
CA ILE A 2 -9.22 -20.60 0.19
C ILE A 2 -8.22 -21.65 0.68
N GLY A 3 -8.70 -22.86 1.00
CA GLY A 3 -7.86 -23.99 1.42
C GLY A 3 -8.19 -24.63 2.77
N ALA A 4 -9.31 -24.30 3.42
CA ALA A 4 -9.71 -24.98 4.65
C ALA A 4 -10.38 -26.33 4.37
N ASP A 5 -9.92 -27.35 5.10
CA ASP A 5 -10.36 -28.74 5.07
C ASP A 5 -11.89 -28.87 5.34
N PRO A 6 -12.64 -29.65 4.55
CA PRO A 6 -14.06 -29.96 4.79
C PRO A 6 -14.38 -30.51 6.19
N GLU A 7 -13.42 -31.14 6.89
CA GLU A 7 -13.60 -31.58 8.27
C GLU A 7 -13.58 -30.44 9.28
N ILE A 8 -12.78 -29.39 9.04
CA ILE A 8 -12.74 -28.19 9.89
C ILE A 8 -14.08 -27.44 9.80
N LEU A 9 -14.68 -27.37 8.62
CA LEU A 9 -16.01 -26.78 8.42
C LEU A 9 -17.12 -27.58 9.12
N ARG A 10 -17.01 -28.92 9.16
CA ARG A 10 -17.90 -29.78 9.97
C ARG A 10 -17.66 -29.59 11.48
N GLY A 11 -16.43 -29.35 11.91
CA GLY A 11 -16.10 -29.00 13.30
C GLY A 11 -16.76 -27.70 13.76
N ILE A 12 -16.80 -26.68 12.90
CA ILE A 12 -17.48 -25.39 13.18
C ILE A 12 -19.00 -25.56 13.20
N ALA A 13 -19.57 -26.43 12.34
CA ALA A 13 -21.00 -26.76 12.37
C ALA A 13 -21.39 -27.59 13.61
N ALA A 14 -20.49 -28.43 14.14
CA ALA A 14 -20.70 -29.17 15.39
C ALA A 14 -20.67 -28.25 16.62
N LEU A 15 -19.84 -27.18 16.60
CA LEU A 15 -19.85 -26.13 17.63
C LEU A 15 -21.17 -25.34 17.68
N LYS A 16 -21.97 -25.33 16.61
CA LYS A 16 -23.29 -24.66 16.55
C LYS A 16 -24.44 -25.40 17.27
N ARG A 17 -24.22 -26.56 17.89
CA ARG A 17 -25.24 -27.26 18.72
C ARG A 17 -24.89 -27.34 20.22
N GLY A 18 -23.93 -26.54 20.68
CA GLY A 18 -23.50 -26.52 22.08
C GLY A 18 -23.31 -25.12 22.62
N VAL A 19 -24.23 -24.19 22.37
CA VAL A 19 -24.32 -22.96 23.17
C VAL A 19 -25.41 -23.20 24.22
N GLU A 20 -25.08 -24.00 25.23
CA GLU A 20 -25.73 -23.82 26.53
C GLU A 20 -25.37 -22.41 27.01
N ARG A 21 -26.39 -21.54 27.11
CA ARG A 21 -26.29 -20.25 27.79
C ARG A 21 -25.84 -20.47 29.25
N LYS A 22 -24.53 -20.53 29.49
CA LYS A 22 -23.94 -20.34 30.81
C LYS A 22 -23.56 -18.87 30.98
N GLN A 23 -24.54 -18.04 31.32
CA GLN A 23 -24.32 -16.75 31.97
C GLN A 23 -24.96 -16.80 33.36
N GLY A 24 -24.46 -17.71 34.20
CA GLY A 24 -24.68 -17.69 35.63
C GLY A 24 -23.35 -17.45 36.30
N TYR A 25 -23.18 -16.34 37.00
CA TYR A 25 -21.97 -16.09 37.79
C TYR A 25 -22.07 -16.89 39.09
N VAL A 26 -21.06 -17.71 39.37
CA VAL A 26 -20.96 -18.50 40.61
C VAL A 26 -20.15 -17.70 41.62
N VAL A 27 -20.72 -17.43 42.80
CA VAL A 27 -20.02 -16.78 43.91
C VAL A 27 -20.20 -17.56 45.20
N MET A 28 -19.22 -17.45 46.10
CA MET A 28 -19.38 -17.88 47.49
C MET A 28 -20.19 -16.82 48.23
N PRO A 29 -21.08 -17.21 49.17
CA PRO A 29 -21.68 -16.25 50.08
C PRO A 29 -20.59 -15.54 50.89
N GLU A 30 -20.78 -14.26 51.18
CA GLU A 30 -19.79 -13.48 51.92
C GLU A 30 -19.88 -13.75 53.41
N LYS A 31 -21.10 -14.03 53.88
CA LYS A 31 -21.42 -14.15 55.31
C LYS A 31 -22.52 -15.17 55.52
N ALA A 32 -22.43 -15.96 56.57
CA ALA A 32 -23.54 -16.78 57.05
C ALA A 32 -23.53 -16.81 58.57
N TYR A 33 -24.70 -16.91 59.17
CA TYR A 33 -24.86 -16.92 60.62
C TYR A 33 -25.94 -17.92 61.04
N VAL A 34 -25.77 -18.50 62.22
CA VAL A 34 -26.75 -19.37 62.86
C VAL A 34 -27.19 -18.72 64.17
N SER A 35 -28.51 -18.66 64.37
CA SER A 35 -29.14 -18.13 65.58
C SER A 35 -30.05 -19.19 66.17
N THR A 36 -29.88 -19.49 67.46
CA THR A 36 -30.71 -20.44 68.22
C THR A 36 -31.20 -19.81 69.53
N GLU A 37 -32.14 -20.43 70.23
CA GLU A 37 -32.60 -19.90 71.53
C GLU A 37 -31.47 -19.81 72.58
N ALA A 38 -30.45 -20.68 72.47
CA ALA A 38 -29.29 -20.69 73.37
C ALA A 38 -28.15 -19.75 72.93
N ILE A 39 -28.10 -19.35 71.66
CA ILE A 39 -27.02 -18.55 71.08
C ILE A 39 -27.64 -17.45 70.20
N PRO A 40 -27.56 -16.16 70.60
CA PRO A 40 -28.32 -15.11 69.95
C PRO A 40 -27.91 -14.86 68.49
N CYS A 41 -26.64 -15.12 68.12
CA CYS A 41 -26.18 -15.21 66.73
C CYS A 41 -24.68 -15.60 66.69
N MET A 42 -24.29 -16.57 65.85
CA MET A 42 -22.89 -16.98 65.65
C MET A 42 -22.55 -17.03 64.15
N ARG A 43 -21.37 -16.52 63.78
CA ARG A 43 -20.87 -16.55 62.38
C ARG A 43 -20.43 -17.95 61.98
N VAL A 44 -20.78 -18.34 60.77
CA VAL A 44 -20.36 -19.60 60.13
C VAL A 44 -19.09 -19.37 59.31
N GLU A 45 -18.12 -20.26 59.45
CA GLU A 45 -16.91 -20.29 58.61
C GLU A 45 -17.14 -21.20 57.39
N PHE A 46 -17.13 -20.63 56.19
CA PHE A 46 -17.24 -21.38 54.95
C PHE A 46 -16.00 -22.29 54.73
N GLY A 47 -16.20 -23.46 54.12
CA GLY A 47 -15.14 -24.46 53.90
C GLY A 47 -15.00 -25.48 55.04
N ARG A 48 -15.79 -25.36 56.11
CA ARG A 48 -16.02 -26.39 57.12
C ARG A 48 -17.48 -26.80 57.14
N GLU A 49 -17.75 -28.02 57.59
CA GLU A 49 -19.12 -28.49 57.78
C GLU A 49 -19.80 -27.78 58.96
N PHE A 50 -21.05 -27.35 58.77
CA PHE A 50 -21.83 -26.65 59.79
C PHE A 50 -23.31 -27.06 59.78
N CYS A 51 -23.99 -26.87 60.91
CA CYS A 51 -25.42 -27.14 61.04
C CYS A 51 -26.21 -25.83 60.93
N PRO A 52 -27.08 -25.64 59.91
CA PRO A 52 -27.73 -24.36 59.66
C PRO A 52 -28.72 -23.96 60.78
N PHE A 53 -29.24 -24.92 61.54
CA PHE A 53 -30.14 -24.67 62.68
C PHE A 53 -29.50 -25.02 64.03
N GLY A 54 -28.17 -25.14 64.09
CA GLY A 54 -27.46 -25.61 65.28
C GLY A 54 -27.45 -27.13 65.43
N LYS A 55 -26.79 -27.62 66.49
CA LYS A 55 -26.61 -29.06 66.73
C LYS A 55 -27.90 -29.76 67.22
N GLU A 56 -28.81 -28.99 67.81
CA GLU A 56 -30.11 -29.44 68.28
C GLU A 56 -31.19 -28.50 67.71
N PRO A 57 -31.62 -28.71 66.45
CA PRO A 57 -32.54 -27.81 65.77
C PRO A 57 -33.89 -27.73 66.49
N GLN A 58 -34.33 -26.53 66.85
CA GLN A 58 -35.66 -26.29 67.42
C GLN A 58 -36.45 -25.28 66.58
N PRO A 59 -37.80 -25.37 66.58
CA PRO A 59 -38.64 -24.31 66.00
C PRO A 59 -38.22 -22.93 66.53
N GLY A 60 -38.00 -21.98 65.62
CA GLY A 60 -37.46 -20.65 65.91
C GLY A 60 -35.97 -20.49 65.61
N ASN A 61 -35.22 -21.57 65.34
CA ASN A 61 -33.81 -21.48 64.94
C ASN A 61 -33.68 -20.97 63.50
N ILE A 62 -32.66 -20.14 63.24
CA ILE A 62 -32.52 -19.38 62.00
C ILE A 62 -31.13 -19.52 61.43
N PHE A 63 -31.06 -19.77 60.13
CA PHE A 63 -29.87 -19.67 59.31
C PHE A 63 -29.94 -18.41 58.43
N TYR A 64 -29.03 -17.47 58.62
CA TYR A 64 -28.89 -16.28 57.79
C TYR A 64 -27.80 -16.49 56.74
N LEU A 65 -28.08 -16.07 55.51
CA LEU A 65 -27.15 -16.06 54.40
C LEU A 65 -27.05 -14.65 53.81
N GLY A 66 -25.85 -14.09 53.83
CA GLY A 66 -25.56 -12.74 53.36
C GLY A 66 -24.67 -12.74 52.12
N SER A 67 -25.10 -12.00 51.10
CA SER A 67 -24.33 -11.79 49.88
C SER A 67 -24.82 -10.55 49.15
N TRP A 68 -23.90 -9.76 48.59
CA TRP A 68 -24.25 -8.66 47.69
C TRP A 68 -25.14 -9.09 46.51
N VAL A 69 -25.14 -10.36 46.10
CA VAL A 69 -26.01 -10.86 45.02
C VAL A 69 -27.49 -10.65 45.34
N PHE A 70 -27.88 -10.68 46.61
CA PHE A 70 -29.26 -10.43 47.02
C PHE A 70 -29.66 -8.95 46.91
N SER A 71 -28.77 -8.04 46.49
CA SER A 71 -29.12 -6.67 46.09
C SER A 71 -29.64 -6.56 44.64
N ARG A 72 -29.47 -7.64 43.84
CA ARG A 72 -29.77 -7.64 42.40
C ARG A 72 -31.26 -7.90 42.17
N LYS A 73 -32.06 -6.84 42.31
CA LYS A 73 -33.51 -6.82 42.06
C LYS A 73 -33.85 -7.53 40.75
N ASP A 74 -34.85 -8.41 40.79
CA ASP A 74 -35.40 -9.20 39.67
C ASP A 74 -34.47 -10.28 39.07
N ALA A 75 -33.20 -10.34 39.46
CA ALA A 75 -32.27 -11.38 39.02
C ALA A 75 -32.73 -12.77 39.49
N ARG A 76 -32.54 -13.80 38.67
CA ARG A 76 -32.81 -15.19 39.07
C ARG A 76 -31.64 -15.69 39.91
N ILE A 77 -31.88 -15.96 41.19
CA ILE A 77 -30.88 -16.44 42.15
C ILE A 77 -31.11 -17.92 42.44
N SER A 78 -30.02 -18.68 42.53
CA SER A 78 -30.00 -20.11 42.81
C SER A 78 -28.90 -20.45 43.82
N LEU A 79 -29.27 -20.91 45.00
CA LEU A 79 -28.40 -21.42 46.07
C LEU A 79 -28.20 -22.92 45.88
N ALA A 80 -27.00 -23.33 45.48
CA ALA A 80 -26.64 -24.75 45.41
C ALA A 80 -26.12 -25.20 46.78
N ILE A 81 -26.88 -26.07 47.44
CA ILE A 81 -26.59 -26.57 48.80
C ILE A 81 -26.17 -28.03 48.71
N THR A 82 -24.99 -28.32 49.27
CA THR A 82 -24.44 -29.67 49.36
C THR A 82 -24.44 -30.11 50.82
N MET A 83 -25.14 -31.19 51.12
CA MET A 83 -25.12 -31.84 52.44
C MET A 83 -23.83 -32.65 52.62
N SER A 84 -23.34 -32.73 53.85
CA SER A 84 -22.20 -33.57 54.23
C SER A 84 -22.52 -35.05 54.02
N GLU A 85 -21.51 -35.85 53.67
CA GLU A 85 -21.64 -37.32 53.66
C GLU A 85 -21.94 -37.90 55.06
N ARG A 86 -21.65 -37.14 56.12
CA ARG A 86 -22.00 -37.49 57.51
C ARG A 86 -23.47 -37.20 57.84
N TYR A 87 -24.17 -36.49 56.96
CA TYR A 87 -25.60 -36.28 57.09
C TYR A 87 -26.34 -37.47 56.50
N MET A 88 -27.06 -38.20 57.37
CA MET A 88 -27.92 -39.31 56.95
C MET A 88 -29.38 -38.85 57.03
N PRO A 89 -30.05 -38.55 55.90
CA PRO A 89 -31.45 -38.17 55.93
C PRO A 89 -32.32 -39.38 56.34
N LEU A 90 -33.19 -39.20 57.33
CA LEU A 90 -34.13 -40.25 57.75
C LEU A 90 -35.34 -40.34 56.82
N GLY A 91 -35.99 -41.50 56.82
CA GLY A 91 -37.23 -41.74 56.07
C GLY A 91 -38.36 -40.78 56.45
N GLN A 92 -39.15 -40.36 55.46
CA GLN A 92 -40.19 -39.31 55.51
C GLN A 92 -41.13 -39.32 56.74
N LYS A 93 -41.34 -40.48 57.37
CA LYS A 93 -42.21 -40.64 58.55
C LYS A 93 -41.74 -39.85 59.79
N PHE A 94 -40.43 -39.62 59.96
CA PHE A 94 -39.87 -38.89 61.10
C PHE A 94 -39.74 -37.38 60.88
N LEU A 95 -40.03 -36.93 59.66
CA LEU A 95 -39.98 -35.52 59.26
C LEU A 95 -41.39 -34.91 59.10
N SER A 96 -42.43 -35.64 59.51
CA SER A 96 -43.82 -35.20 59.38
C SER A 96 -44.08 -33.89 60.14
N GLY A 97 -44.51 -32.85 59.42
CA GLY A 97 -44.76 -31.53 60.00
C GLY A 97 -43.53 -30.61 60.09
N LEU A 98 -42.39 -31.00 59.48
CA LEU A 98 -41.24 -30.13 59.30
C LEU A 98 -41.57 -29.02 58.28
N GLU A 99 -41.34 -27.77 58.67
CA GLU A 99 -41.53 -26.60 57.81
C GLU A 99 -40.37 -25.63 58.00
N VAL A 100 -39.70 -25.30 56.88
CA VAL A 100 -38.67 -24.26 56.80
C VAL A 100 -39.22 -23.10 55.99
N PHE A 101 -39.15 -21.91 56.59
CA PHE A 101 -39.59 -20.66 55.98
C PHE A 101 -38.36 -19.95 55.42
N TRP A 102 -38.37 -19.72 54.11
CA TRP A 102 -37.37 -18.92 53.43
C TRP A 102 -37.88 -17.49 53.33
N GLU A 103 -37.11 -16.56 53.88
CA GLU A 103 -37.52 -15.18 54.08
C GLU A 103 -36.44 -14.21 53.60
N TYR A 104 -36.86 -13.07 53.04
CA TYR A 104 -36.00 -11.93 52.72
C TYR A 104 -36.37 -10.73 53.59
N TYR A 105 -35.45 -9.78 53.74
CA TYR A 105 -35.75 -8.54 54.44
C TYR A 105 -36.23 -7.49 53.44
N GLY A 106 -37.48 -7.03 53.58
CA GLY A 106 -38.10 -6.06 52.68
C GLY A 106 -37.90 -4.62 53.13
N GLU A 107 -38.10 -3.66 52.23
CA GLU A 107 -38.12 -2.22 52.50
C GLU A 107 -39.22 -1.84 53.52
N SER A 108 -40.20 -2.72 53.76
CA SER A 108 -41.21 -2.61 54.83
C SER A 108 -40.63 -2.66 56.26
N GLY A 109 -39.36 -3.05 56.39
CA GLY A 109 -38.68 -3.22 57.67
C GLY A 109 -38.96 -4.55 58.37
N ASN A 110 -39.63 -5.49 57.70
CA ASN A 110 -39.96 -6.82 58.22
C ASN A 110 -39.35 -7.94 57.35
N TRP A 111 -39.31 -9.15 57.91
CA TRP A 111 -38.95 -10.36 57.17
C TRP A 111 -40.19 -10.92 56.46
N GLU A 112 -40.09 -11.06 55.15
CA GLU A 112 -41.18 -11.44 54.25
C GLU A 112 -40.87 -12.78 53.56
N LEU A 113 -41.90 -13.53 53.18
CA LEU A 113 -41.73 -14.90 52.69
C LEU A 113 -41.34 -14.95 51.21
N LEU A 114 -40.28 -15.70 50.91
CA LEU A 114 -40.00 -16.20 49.56
C LEU A 114 -40.73 -17.52 49.32
N GLY A 115 -40.73 -18.40 50.32
CA GLY A 115 -41.36 -19.71 50.22
C GLY A 115 -41.36 -20.49 51.51
N ILE A 116 -42.23 -21.50 51.60
CA ILE A 116 -42.33 -22.45 52.70
C ILE A 116 -42.10 -23.84 52.12
N THR A 117 -41.19 -24.58 52.72
CA THR A 117 -40.73 -25.89 52.22
C THR A 117 -40.81 -26.93 53.31
N GLY A 118 -41.23 -28.15 52.96
CA GLY A 118 -41.19 -29.33 53.83
C GLY A 118 -40.52 -30.53 53.15
N PRO A 119 -40.48 -31.70 53.82
CA PRO A 119 -39.82 -32.91 53.31
C PRO A 119 -40.47 -33.54 52.08
N ASN A 120 -41.60 -33.02 51.62
CA ASN A 120 -42.30 -33.47 50.42
C ASN A 120 -42.29 -32.38 49.32
N GLY A 121 -41.43 -31.37 49.46
CA GLY A 121 -41.29 -30.26 48.54
C GLY A 121 -41.91 -28.95 49.03
N ILE A 122 -42.28 -28.09 48.09
CA ILE A 122 -42.76 -26.72 48.34
C ILE A 122 -44.21 -26.77 48.85
N ILE A 123 -44.45 -26.13 49.99
CA ILE A 123 -45.77 -25.96 50.60
C ILE A 123 -46.41 -24.66 50.09
N TRP A 124 -45.62 -23.60 50.00
CA TRP A 124 -46.04 -22.29 49.49
C TRP A 124 -44.84 -21.56 48.86
N SER A 125 -45.07 -20.73 47.83
CA SER A 125 -44.00 -20.01 47.13
C SER A 125 -44.48 -18.70 46.52
N GLU A 126 -43.62 -17.68 46.56
CA GLU A 126 -43.73 -16.42 45.84
C GLU A 126 -42.40 -16.12 45.10
N HIS A 127 -42.35 -15.10 44.24
CA HIS A 127 -41.15 -14.75 43.45
C HIS A 127 -40.53 -15.93 42.67
N ALA A 128 -41.39 -16.85 42.20
CA ALA A 128 -41.01 -18.12 41.58
C ALA A 128 -39.99 -18.93 42.41
N PHE A 129 -40.17 -18.93 43.73
CA PHE A 129 -39.38 -19.73 44.65
C PHE A 129 -39.54 -21.23 44.39
N ALA A 130 -38.42 -21.95 44.40
CA ALA A 130 -38.35 -23.39 44.29
C ALA A 130 -37.25 -23.94 45.20
N ASP A 131 -37.48 -25.09 45.81
CA ASP A 131 -36.52 -25.77 46.68
C ASP A 131 -36.44 -27.26 46.37
N GLN A 132 -35.27 -27.71 45.89
CA GLN A 132 -34.96 -29.12 45.64
C GLN A 132 -34.29 -29.80 46.85
N THR A 133 -33.91 -29.04 47.87
CA THR A 133 -33.35 -29.59 49.11
C THR A 133 -34.41 -30.22 50.01
N GLU A 134 -35.70 -30.05 49.69
CA GLU A 134 -36.86 -30.54 50.45
C GLU A 134 -36.74 -30.17 51.93
N ALA A 135 -36.68 -28.86 52.20
CA ALA A 135 -36.44 -28.32 53.53
C ALA A 135 -35.10 -28.75 54.14
N LEU A 136 -34.02 -28.67 53.36
CA LEU A 136 -32.64 -29.00 53.78
C LEU A 136 -32.49 -30.45 54.27
N THR A 137 -33.26 -31.39 53.71
CA THR A 137 -33.15 -32.83 53.98
C THR A 137 -32.29 -33.55 52.94
N GLN A 138 -31.95 -32.91 51.82
CA GLN A 138 -31.03 -33.44 50.82
C GLN A 138 -30.21 -32.33 50.15
N SER A 139 -29.13 -32.72 49.46
CA SER A 139 -28.42 -31.81 48.56
C SER A 139 -29.33 -31.39 47.41
N GLY A 140 -29.29 -30.12 47.03
CA GLY A 140 -30.19 -29.58 46.01
C GLY A 140 -30.03 -28.08 45.84
N THR A 141 -30.84 -27.51 44.95
CA THR A 141 -30.83 -26.07 44.68
C THR A 141 -32.11 -25.41 45.21
N VAL A 142 -31.94 -24.30 45.93
CA VAL A 142 -33.02 -23.35 46.27
C VAL A 142 -32.94 -22.18 45.29
N SER A 143 -34.00 -21.82 44.59
CA SER A 143 -33.96 -20.74 43.59
C SER A 143 -35.18 -19.85 43.62
N PHE A 144 -35.03 -18.55 43.38
CA PHE A 144 -36.09 -17.54 43.40
C PHE A 144 -35.67 -16.33 42.55
N HIS A 145 -36.62 -15.49 42.14
CA HIS A 145 -36.30 -14.14 41.65
C HIS A 145 -36.10 -13.22 42.84
N CYS A 146 -35.01 -12.47 42.84
CA CYS A 146 -34.74 -11.50 43.89
C CYS A 146 -35.87 -10.47 43.94
N PRO A 147 -36.57 -10.29 45.07
CA PRO A 147 -37.66 -9.33 45.18
C PRO A 147 -37.20 -7.90 44.87
N HIS A 148 -38.08 -7.11 44.24
CA HIS A 148 -37.74 -5.74 43.85
C HIS A 148 -37.61 -4.78 45.05
N ASP A 149 -38.21 -5.12 46.18
CA ASP A 149 -38.22 -4.35 47.43
C ASP A 149 -37.29 -4.94 48.50
N VAL A 150 -36.31 -5.77 48.10
CA VAL A 150 -35.29 -6.27 49.03
C VAL A 150 -34.43 -5.12 49.60
N ALA A 151 -34.24 -5.12 50.91
CA ALA A 151 -33.53 -4.07 51.65
C ALA A 151 -32.31 -4.61 52.43
N GLU A 152 -31.42 -3.71 52.84
CA GLU A 152 -30.31 -4.05 53.72
C GLU A 152 -30.80 -4.34 55.15
N PHE A 153 -30.22 -5.37 55.76
CA PHE A 153 -30.42 -5.75 57.15
C PHE A 153 -29.06 -5.77 57.86
N THR A 154 -29.01 -5.40 59.14
CA THR A 154 -27.77 -5.41 59.93
C THR A 154 -27.81 -6.53 60.96
N ILE A 155 -26.87 -7.47 60.88
CA ILE A 155 -26.70 -8.55 61.87
C ILE A 155 -25.30 -8.44 62.51
N LEU A 156 -25.25 -8.45 63.85
CA LEU A 156 -24.00 -8.27 64.63
C LEU A 156 -23.19 -7.01 64.25
N GLY A 157 -23.86 -5.92 63.85
CA GLY A 157 -23.22 -4.67 63.44
C GLY A 157 -22.67 -4.68 62.01
N GLU A 158 -22.91 -5.74 61.23
CA GLU A 158 -22.52 -5.81 59.83
C GLU A 158 -23.76 -5.63 58.92
N PRO A 159 -23.85 -4.53 58.16
CA PRO A 159 -24.91 -4.34 57.17
C PRO A 159 -24.68 -5.22 55.93
N GLY A 160 -25.77 -5.57 55.26
CA GLY A 160 -25.77 -6.27 53.98
C GLY A 160 -27.16 -6.76 53.58
N TRP A 161 -27.25 -7.43 52.43
CA TRP A 161 -28.49 -8.07 51.98
C TRP A 161 -28.48 -9.53 52.44
N TYR A 162 -29.53 -9.91 53.15
CA TYR A 162 -29.65 -11.22 53.78
C TYR A 162 -30.95 -11.91 53.38
N ILE A 163 -30.83 -13.22 53.16
CA ILE A 163 -31.95 -14.14 53.12
C ILE A 163 -31.77 -15.08 54.30
N ARG A 164 -32.87 -15.51 54.91
CA ARG A 164 -32.81 -16.47 56.01
C ARG A 164 -33.71 -17.66 55.77
N ALA A 165 -33.25 -18.82 56.19
CA ALA A 165 -34.07 -19.99 56.41
C ALA A 165 -34.39 -20.05 57.90
N ARG A 166 -35.67 -20.14 58.26
CA ARG A 166 -36.13 -20.26 59.64
C ARG A 166 -36.87 -21.57 59.81
N LEU A 167 -36.42 -22.38 60.77
CA LEU A 167 -37.13 -23.60 61.15
C LEU A 167 -38.42 -23.21 61.87
N ALA A 168 -39.57 -23.29 61.20
CA ALA A 168 -40.84 -22.82 61.75
C ALA A 168 -41.57 -23.92 62.53
N ARG A 169 -41.48 -25.17 62.07
CA ARG A 169 -42.02 -26.36 62.73
C ARG A 169 -41.13 -27.57 62.51
N GLY A 170 -41.15 -28.51 63.44
CA GLY A 170 -40.28 -29.69 63.44
C GLY A 170 -38.88 -29.38 63.99
N ASN A 171 -38.10 -30.43 64.22
CA ASN A 171 -36.79 -30.36 64.90
C ASN A 171 -35.74 -31.27 64.24
N TYR A 172 -35.99 -31.74 63.02
CA TYR A 172 -35.17 -32.74 62.32
C TYR A 172 -34.93 -34.05 63.12
N GLY A 173 -35.74 -34.30 64.17
CA GLY A 173 -35.63 -35.44 65.08
C GLY A 173 -34.72 -35.14 66.28
N ALA A 174 -35.27 -35.00 67.48
CA ALA A 174 -34.49 -34.78 68.71
C ALA A 174 -34.02 -36.09 69.36
N GLU A 175 -32.84 -36.05 69.98
CA GLU A 175 -32.19 -37.02 70.90
C GLU A 175 -31.46 -38.27 70.33
N GLU A 176 -31.67 -38.70 69.07
CA GLU A 176 -30.89 -39.82 68.48
C GLU A 176 -30.45 -39.61 67.01
N ILE A 177 -30.56 -38.39 66.48
CA ILE A 177 -30.51 -38.10 65.03
C ILE A 177 -29.54 -36.95 64.69
N SER A 178 -28.87 -37.05 63.55
CA SER A 178 -27.93 -36.04 63.04
C SER A 178 -28.68 -34.84 62.43
N PRO A 179 -28.46 -33.60 62.90
CA PRO A 179 -29.06 -32.39 62.30
C PRO A 179 -28.58 -32.20 60.86
N PRO A 180 -29.25 -31.39 60.02
CA PRO A 180 -28.74 -31.07 58.68
C PRO A 180 -27.31 -30.53 58.80
N ILE A 181 -26.38 -31.13 58.05
CA ILE A 181 -24.99 -30.70 58.02
C ILE A 181 -24.67 -30.29 56.58
N ILE A 182 -24.38 -29.01 56.36
CA ILE A 182 -24.01 -28.47 55.06
C ILE A 182 -22.49 -28.50 54.94
N SER A 183 -21.98 -29.10 53.86
CA SER A 183 -20.55 -29.14 53.52
C SER A 183 -20.19 -28.13 52.43
N GLY A 184 -21.15 -27.73 51.60
CA GLY A 184 -20.93 -26.78 50.51
C GLY A 184 -22.13 -25.88 50.24
N LEU A 185 -21.87 -24.61 49.96
CA LEU A 185 -22.89 -23.61 49.65
C LEU A 185 -22.35 -22.64 48.60
N LEU A 186 -23.01 -22.59 47.44
CA LEU A 186 -22.66 -21.68 46.34
C LEU A 186 -23.90 -20.91 45.89
N ILE A 187 -23.70 -19.66 45.47
CA ILE A 187 -24.76 -18.79 44.94
C ILE A 187 -24.51 -18.59 43.44
N ASN A 188 -25.51 -18.90 42.63
CA ASN A 188 -25.55 -18.58 41.22
C ASN A 188 -26.59 -17.50 40.98
N PHE A 189 -26.32 -16.55 40.09
CA PHE A 189 -27.35 -15.63 39.62
C PHE A 189 -27.26 -15.38 38.11
N ALA A 190 -28.41 -15.15 37.50
CA ALA A 190 -28.55 -14.74 36.11
C ALA A 190 -29.48 -13.52 36.03
N GLU A 191 -28.98 -12.43 35.45
CA GLU A 191 -29.79 -11.26 35.07
C GLU A 191 -30.57 -11.61 33.79
N GLN A 192 -31.83 -11.14 33.63
CA GLN A 192 -32.61 -11.46 32.42
C GLN A 192 -31.87 -10.94 31.16
N PRO A 193 -31.76 -11.75 30.09
CA PRO A 193 -31.08 -11.29 28.88
C PRO A 193 -31.94 -10.23 28.16
N GLU A 194 -31.42 -9.01 28.04
CA GLU A 194 -32.00 -7.99 27.15
C GLU A 194 -31.76 -8.37 25.68
N ASP A 195 -32.75 -8.12 24.82
CA ASP A 195 -32.55 -8.18 23.37
C ASP A 195 -31.55 -7.10 22.92
N TRP A 196 -30.72 -7.42 21.94
CA TRP A 196 -29.75 -6.47 21.42
C TRP A 196 -30.47 -5.34 20.67
N GLN A 197 -30.18 -4.09 21.03
CA GLN A 197 -30.83 -2.91 20.45
C GLN A 197 -30.54 -2.72 18.96
N SER A 198 -29.44 -3.29 18.45
CA SER A 198 -29.07 -3.17 17.04
C SER A 198 -28.29 -4.38 16.56
N TYR A 199 -28.51 -4.73 15.30
CA TYR A 199 -27.87 -5.86 14.62
C TYR A 199 -27.17 -5.33 13.37
N PHE A 200 -25.87 -5.51 13.26
CA PHE A 200 -25.11 -5.14 12.07
C PHE A 200 -24.32 -6.34 11.56
N ALA A 201 -24.25 -6.48 10.25
CA ALA A 201 -23.38 -7.44 9.59
C ALA A 201 -22.38 -6.72 8.70
N GLU A 202 -21.09 -7.01 8.91
CA GLU A 202 -20.01 -6.52 8.07
C GLU A 202 -19.57 -7.67 7.14
N ASN A 203 -19.90 -7.54 5.85
CA ASN A 203 -19.59 -8.53 4.83
C ASN A 203 -18.76 -7.88 3.73
N TYR A 204 -17.53 -8.37 3.54
CA TYR A 204 -16.56 -7.85 2.57
C TYR A 204 -16.35 -6.34 2.67
N PHE A 205 -17.12 -5.56 1.90
CA PHE A 205 -16.95 -4.12 1.71
C PHE A 205 -18.16 -3.31 2.16
N SER A 206 -19.23 -3.95 2.66
CA SER A 206 -20.47 -3.31 3.08
C SER A 206 -20.80 -3.63 4.54
N CYS A 207 -21.18 -2.60 5.30
CA CYS A 207 -21.85 -2.74 6.59
C CYS A 207 -23.37 -2.62 6.37
N GLN A 208 -24.13 -3.62 6.81
CA GLN A 208 -25.59 -3.63 6.70
C GLN A 208 -26.23 -3.59 8.08
N ASP A 209 -27.20 -2.68 8.26
CA ASP A 209 -28.10 -2.69 9.41
C ASP A 209 -29.17 -3.76 9.22
N LEU A 210 -29.12 -4.79 10.06
CA LEU A 210 -30.07 -5.91 10.12
C LEU A 210 -31.15 -5.69 11.19
N THR A 211 -31.08 -4.60 11.96
CA THR A 211 -32.07 -4.28 13.01
C THR A 211 -33.50 -4.29 12.48
N PRO A 212 -33.82 -3.74 11.29
CA PRO A 212 -35.17 -3.82 10.73
C PRO A 212 -35.62 -5.26 10.42
N VAL A 213 -34.70 -6.12 9.98
CA VAL A 213 -34.98 -7.53 9.62
C VAL A 213 -35.29 -8.35 10.88
N VAL A 214 -34.48 -8.16 11.93
CA VAL A 214 -34.71 -8.82 13.22
C VAL A 214 -35.99 -8.31 13.89
N ALA A 215 -36.25 -7.01 13.83
CA ALA A 215 -37.49 -6.42 14.35
C ALA A 215 -38.75 -6.95 13.62
N ALA A 216 -38.62 -7.29 12.33
CA ALA A 216 -39.69 -7.92 11.55
C ALA A 216 -39.86 -9.43 11.85
N GLY A 217 -39.01 -10.02 12.71
CA GLY A 217 -39.03 -11.46 13.01
C GLY A 217 -38.51 -12.34 11.88
N GLU A 218 -37.80 -11.75 10.91
CA GLU A 218 -37.27 -12.46 9.75
C GLU A 218 -35.92 -13.10 10.09
N PRO A 219 -35.62 -14.30 9.53
CA PRO A 219 -34.32 -14.93 9.71
C PRO A 219 -33.24 -14.07 9.04
N ILE A 220 -32.19 -13.75 9.80
CA ILE A 220 -31.02 -13.05 9.26
C ILE A 220 -30.02 -14.04 8.65
N GLU A 221 -29.47 -13.67 7.49
CA GLU A 221 -28.27 -14.28 6.92
C GLU A 221 -27.06 -13.38 7.23
N PRO A 222 -26.38 -13.56 8.38
CA PRO A 222 -25.34 -12.62 8.81
C PRO A 222 -24.10 -12.65 7.93
N PHE A 223 -23.89 -13.76 7.19
CA PHE A 223 -22.76 -13.94 6.29
C PHE A 223 -23.26 -14.40 4.93
N PHE A 224 -22.92 -13.65 3.90
CA PHE A 224 -23.04 -14.09 2.51
C PHE A 224 -21.66 -14.18 1.88
N ILE A 225 -21.52 -14.97 0.80
CA ILE A 225 -20.28 -15.05 0.03
C ILE A 225 -20.46 -14.22 -1.24
N SER A 226 -19.71 -13.13 -1.36
CA SER A 226 -19.66 -12.35 -2.60
C SER A 226 -18.85 -13.14 -3.64
N PRO A 227 -19.38 -13.35 -4.86
CA PRO A 227 -18.72 -14.14 -5.91
C PRO A 227 -17.51 -13.44 -6.56
N GLU A 228 -16.96 -12.38 -5.97
CA GLU A 228 -15.83 -11.63 -6.53
C GLU A 228 -14.52 -12.40 -6.34
N GLN A 229 -14.10 -13.10 -7.39
CA GLN A 229 -13.07 -14.16 -7.34
C GLN A 229 -11.61 -13.71 -7.64
N GLY A 230 -11.27 -12.42 -7.62
CA GLY A 230 -9.92 -11.95 -8.01
C GLY A 230 -9.37 -10.81 -7.15
N PRO A 231 -8.04 -10.72 -6.97
CA PRO A 231 -7.39 -9.54 -6.37
C PRO A 231 -7.75 -8.27 -7.14
N ALA A 232 -8.10 -7.20 -6.43
CA ALA A 232 -8.48 -5.93 -7.04
C ALA A 232 -7.98 -4.73 -6.21
N LEU A 233 -7.58 -3.67 -6.91
CA LEU A 233 -7.33 -2.34 -6.35
C LEU A 233 -8.61 -1.52 -6.45
N TYR A 234 -9.02 -0.89 -5.36
CA TYR A 234 -10.18 0.00 -5.30
C TYR A 234 -9.74 1.44 -5.11
N LEU A 235 -10.32 2.35 -5.89
CA LEU A 235 -10.08 3.79 -5.85
C LEU A 235 -11.44 4.50 -5.82
N ALA A 236 -11.60 5.50 -4.97
CA ALA A 236 -12.84 6.28 -4.88
C ALA A 236 -12.57 7.74 -5.22
N PHE A 237 -13.39 8.32 -6.08
CA PHE A 237 -13.49 9.77 -6.20
C PHE A 237 -14.54 10.30 -5.23
N ASP A 238 -14.25 11.39 -4.54
CA ASP A 238 -15.19 12.10 -3.67
C ASP A 238 -16.28 12.83 -4.48
N THR A 239 -15.92 13.23 -5.70
CA THR A 239 -16.73 14.00 -6.65
C THR A 239 -16.86 13.24 -7.97
N LEU A 240 -18.01 13.39 -8.66
CA LEU A 240 -18.21 12.74 -9.95
C LEU A 240 -17.23 13.33 -10.96
N PRO A 241 -16.32 12.54 -11.58
CA PRO A 241 -15.40 13.10 -12.55
C PRO A 241 -16.16 13.52 -13.80
N SER A 242 -15.82 14.67 -14.40
CA SER A 242 -16.52 15.26 -15.57
C SER A 242 -16.65 14.30 -16.75
N ASN A 243 -17.54 14.54 -17.71
CA ASN A 243 -17.70 13.66 -18.89
C ASN A 243 -16.57 13.80 -19.94
N SER A 244 -15.35 14.11 -19.50
CA SER A 244 -14.15 14.27 -20.32
C SER A 244 -13.19 13.09 -20.11
N ALA A 245 -12.09 13.08 -20.87
CA ALA A 245 -11.00 12.14 -20.62
C ALA A 245 -10.31 12.50 -19.29
N HIS A 246 -10.09 11.49 -18.45
CA HIS A 246 -9.38 11.55 -17.18
C HIS A 246 -8.10 10.75 -17.24
N ARG A 247 -7.14 11.13 -16.39
CA ARG A 247 -5.82 10.51 -16.35
C ARG A 247 -5.42 10.26 -14.89
N ILE A 248 -5.15 9.00 -14.59
CA ILE A 248 -4.60 8.58 -13.29
C ILE A 248 -3.20 8.03 -13.54
N TYR A 249 -2.18 8.68 -13.00
CA TYR A 249 -0.81 8.21 -13.03
C TYR A 249 -0.51 7.28 -11.86
N PHE A 250 -0.05 6.07 -12.17
CA PHE A 250 0.40 5.08 -11.20
C PHE A 250 1.92 5.07 -11.16
N GLN A 251 2.46 5.43 -10.00
CA GLN A 251 3.88 5.37 -9.69
C GLN A 251 4.20 3.99 -9.10
N LEU A 252 5.07 3.22 -9.75
CA LEU A 252 5.45 1.86 -9.34
C LEU A 252 6.95 1.82 -9.02
N ALA A 253 7.33 1.12 -7.94
CA ALA A 253 8.72 1.03 -7.47
C ALA A 253 9.61 0.21 -8.42
N GLN A 254 9.01 -0.82 -9.04
CA GLN A 254 9.70 -1.77 -9.90
C GLN A 254 8.91 -1.94 -11.20
N GLN A 255 9.63 -2.24 -12.28
CA GLN A 255 9.04 -2.56 -13.58
C GLN A 255 9.21 -4.05 -13.83
N ALA A 256 8.10 -4.80 -13.84
CA ALA A 256 8.10 -6.23 -14.11
C ALA A 256 8.15 -6.44 -15.64
N GLU A 257 9.30 -6.85 -16.17
CA GLU A 257 9.50 -7.02 -17.63
C GLU A 257 8.83 -8.26 -18.24
N SER A 258 8.09 -9.05 -17.46
CA SER A 258 7.34 -10.21 -17.96
C SER A 258 6.05 -10.43 -17.16
N ALA A 259 5.06 -9.54 -17.33
CA ALA A 259 3.71 -9.81 -16.88
C ALA A 259 2.83 -10.19 -18.08
N SER A 260 2.46 -11.47 -18.18
CA SER A 260 1.30 -11.90 -19.01
C SER A 260 -0.03 -11.48 -18.39
N ALA A 261 0.04 -10.73 -17.28
CA ALA A 261 -1.08 -10.23 -16.52
C ALA A 261 -2.06 -9.43 -17.40
N ARG A 262 -3.34 -9.70 -17.19
CA ARG A 262 -4.43 -8.92 -17.75
C ARG A 262 -5.22 -8.31 -16.61
N MET A 263 -5.57 -7.04 -16.78
CA MET A 263 -6.38 -6.29 -15.84
C MET A 263 -7.69 -5.86 -16.48
N ALA A 264 -8.75 -5.87 -15.68
CA ALA A 264 -10.04 -5.31 -16.02
C ALA A 264 -10.29 -4.08 -15.14
N SER A 265 -10.55 -2.93 -15.76
CA SER A 265 -10.99 -1.73 -15.06
C SER A 265 -12.51 -1.68 -15.06
N GLU A 266 -13.12 -1.44 -13.90
CA GLU A 266 -14.57 -1.48 -13.71
C GLU A 266 -15.01 -0.33 -12.80
N TYR A 267 -16.21 0.20 -13.00
CA TYR A 267 -16.79 1.26 -12.17
C TYR A 267 -18.11 0.80 -11.55
N TRP A 268 -18.48 1.41 -10.43
CA TRP A 268 -19.75 1.12 -9.78
C TRP A 268 -20.92 1.89 -10.43
N SER A 269 -21.95 1.15 -10.85
CA SER A 269 -23.24 1.69 -11.31
C SER A 269 -24.35 1.32 -10.32
N ARG A 270 -25.56 1.86 -10.49
CA ARG A 270 -26.74 1.46 -9.69
C ARG A 270 -27.03 -0.06 -9.73
N GLY A 271 -26.62 -0.73 -10.81
CA GLY A 271 -26.80 -2.17 -11.00
C GLY A 271 -25.58 -3.02 -10.66
N GLY A 272 -24.56 -2.45 -10.00
CA GLY A 272 -23.30 -3.10 -9.67
C GLY A 272 -22.13 -2.72 -10.59
N TRP A 273 -21.06 -3.50 -10.53
CA TRP A 273 -19.83 -3.27 -11.28
C TRP A 273 -20.02 -3.44 -12.80
N LYS A 274 -19.55 -2.46 -13.58
CA LYS A 274 -19.56 -2.48 -15.04
C LYS A 274 -18.16 -2.20 -15.61
N PRO A 275 -17.80 -2.73 -16.80
CA PRO A 275 -16.52 -2.45 -17.44
C PRO A 275 -16.33 -0.97 -17.75
N LEU A 276 -15.20 -0.41 -17.34
CA LEU A 276 -14.81 0.97 -17.65
C LEU A 276 -14.19 1.05 -19.04
N ARG A 277 -14.60 2.05 -19.83
CA ARG A 277 -13.99 2.34 -21.13
C ARG A 277 -12.63 3.03 -20.95
N VAL A 278 -11.57 2.22 -20.96
CA VAL A 278 -10.19 2.70 -20.98
C VAL A 278 -9.82 3.15 -22.41
N LEU A 279 -9.35 4.39 -22.55
CA LEU A 279 -8.81 4.92 -23.79
C LEU A 279 -7.37 4.43 -24.02
N ARG A 280 -6.56 4.44 -22.95
CA ARG A 280 -5.16 4.02 -22.99
C ARG A 280 -4.71 3.53 -21.62
N ASP A 281 -4.06 2.38 -21.60
CA ASP A 281 -3.33 1.91 -20.43
C ASP A 281 -1.82 2.05 -20.65
N GLY A 282 -1.26 3.14 -20.10
CA GLY A 282 0.18 3.39 -20.09
C GLY A 282 0.95 2.48 -19.13
N THR A 283 0.30 1.91 -18.11
CA THR A 283 0.91 1.04 -17.10
C THR A 283 1.21 -0.36 -17.61
N ARG A 284 0.56 -0.75 -18.71
CA ARG A 284 0.58 -2.12 -19.26
C ARG A 284 0.25 -3.15 -18.18
N ALA A 285 -0.97 -3.11 -17.66
CA ALA A 285 -1.43 -3.97 -16.58
C ALA A 285 -0.50 -3.89 -15.35
N PHE A 286 -0.20 -2.68 -14.87
CA PHE A 286 0.69 -2.41 -13.72
C PHE A 286 2.09 -3.06 -13.80
N SER A 287 2.56 -3.42 -15.00
CA SER A 287 3.94 -3.89 -15.19
C SER A 287 4.96 -2.75 -15.16
N ARG A 288 4.53 -1.50 -15.36
CA ARG A 288 5.38 -0.31 -15.32
C ARG A 288 4.62 0.93 -14.88
N LYS A 289 5.35 1.92 -14.36
CA LYS A 289 4.79 3.26 -14.12
C LYS A 289 4.17 3.84 -15.40
N GLY A 290 3.04 4.53 -15.26
CA GLY A 290 2.30 5.04 -16.41
C GLY A 290 0.91 5.55 -16.03
N ALA A 291 0.23 6.16 -16.99
CA ALA A 291 -1.12 6.66 -16.78
C ALA A 291 -2.19 5.72 -17.35
N LEU A 292 -3.28 5.54 -16.61
CA LEU A 292 -4.53 5.00 -17.11
C LEU A 292 -5.41 6.17 -17.56
N GLU A 293 -5.81 6.17 -18.82
CA GLU A 293 -6.67 7.18 -19.43
C GLU A 293 -8.04 6.57 -19.72
N PHE A 294 -9.12 7.23 -19.29
CA PHE A 294 -10.50 6.75 -19.45
C PHE A 294 -11.49 7.91 -19.56
N VAL A 295 -12.75 7.63 -19.91
CA VAL A 295 -13.84 8.62 -19.89
C VAL A 295 -14.82 8.26 -18.78
N SER A 296 -15.32 9.24 -18.06
CA SER A 296 -16.37 9.02 -17.05
C SER A 296 -17.64 8.42 -17.66
N PRO A 297 -18.15 7.31 -17.13
CA PRO A 297 -19.44 6.78 -17.51
C PRO A 297 -20.60 7.70 -17.06
N ALA A 298 -21.66 7.75 -17.87
CA ALA A 298 -22.84 8.58 -17.57
C ALA A 298 -23.68 8.06 -16.39
N ASP A 299 -23.62 6.75 -16.09
CA ASP A 299 -24.36 6.09 -15.02
C ASP A 299 -23.49 5.74 -13.80
N TRP A 300 -22.34 6.40 -13.64
CA TRP A 300 -21.48 6.23 -12.46
C TRP A 300 -22.23 6.66 -11.20
N HIS A 301 -22.36 5.74 -10.24
CA HIS A 301 -23.18 5.93 -9.06
C HIS A 301 -22.32 6.04 -7.80
N LYS A 302 -22.63 7.02 -6.94
CA LYS A 302 -22.00 7.17 -5.64
C LYS A 302 -22.50 6.06 -4.70
N THR A 303 -21.60 5.39 -3.99
CA THR A 303 -21.98 4.36 -3.02
C THR A 303 -20.99 4.33 -1.86
N GLU A 304 -21.41 3.76 -0.74
CA GLU A 304 -20.52 3.46 0.36
C GLU A 304 -19.88 2.08 0.15
N MET A 305 -18.55 2.03 0.19
CA MET A 305 -17.77 0.80 0.29
C MET A 305 -16.58 1.05 1.23
N PHE A 306 -16.13 0.04 1.98
CA PHE A 306 -14.99 0.18 2.90
C PHE A 306 -15.15 1.34 3.91
N ARG A 307 -16.40 1.63 4.31
CA ARG A 307 -16.75 2.76 5.19
C ARG A 307 -16.39 4.14 4.62
N ALA A 308 -16.31 4.25 3.30
CA ALA A 308 -16.09 5.49 2.58
C ALA A 308 -17.16 5.66 1.48
N GLU A 309 -17.71 6.86 1.37
CA GLU A 309 -18.67 7.19 0.33
C GLU A 309 -17.95 7.81 -0.88
N GLY A 310 -18.23 7.31 -2.09
CA GLY A 310 -17.58 7.85 -3.28
C GLY A 310 -18.03 7.21 -4.59
N TYR A 311 -17.46 7.68 -5.69
CA TYR A 311 -17.57 7.09 -7.02
C TYR A 311 -16.45 6.08 -7.20
N TRP A 312 -16.80 4.80 -7.08
CA TRP A 312 -15.83 3.73 -7.02
C TRP A 312 -15.39 3.26 -8.39
N LEU A 313 -14.07 3.20 -8.55
CA LEU A 313 -13.32 2.55 -9.61
C LEU A 313 -12.62 1.34 -8.98
N ARG A 314 -12.60 0.21 -9.68
CA ARG A 314 -11.71 -0.90 -9.33
C ARG A 314 -10.91 -1.37 -10.53
N VAL A 315 -9.70 -1.86 -10.26
CA VAL A 315 -8.85 -2.51 -11.24
C VAL A 315 -8.59 -3.93 -10.75
N ARG A 316 -9.18 -4.91 -11.43
CA ARG A 316 -9.13 -6.32 -11.07
C ARG A 316 -8.05 -7.06 -11.87
N TRP A 317 -7.29 -7.90 -11.20
CA TRP A 317 -6.42 -8.87 -11.85
C TRP A 317 -7.27 -10.03 -12.36
N GLU A 318 -7.35 -10.16 -13.68
CA GLU A 318 -8.23 -11.12 -14.34
C GLU A 318 -7.54 -12.45 -14.61
N THR A 319 -6.40 -12.42 -15.30
CA THR A 319 -5.61 -13.60 -15.68
C THR A 319 -4.12 -13.28 -15.79
N GLY A 320 -3.29 -14.30 -16.02
CA GLY A 320 -1.85 -14.16 -16.18
C GLY A 320 -1.12 -14.10 -14.85
N ALA A 321 0.21 -13.96 -14.90
CA ALA A 321 1.05 -13.89 -13.72
C ALA A 321 1.88 -12.61 -13.73
N TYR A 322 2.01 -12.00 -12.55
CA TYR A 322 3.10 -11.07 -12.27
C TYR A 322 4.33 -11.90 -11.88
N GLY A 323 5.45 -11.75 -12.58
CA GLY A 323 6.71 -12.40 -12.18
C GLY A 323 7.14 -11.96 -10.78
N GLU A 324 7.03 -10.65 -10.52
CA GLU A 324 7.11 -10.04 -9.20
C GLU A 324 5.90 -9.13 -9.01
N CYS A 325 5.31 -9.12 -7.80
CA CYS A 325 4.12 -8.33 -7.51
C CYS A 325 4.40 -6.83 -7.69
N PRO A 326 3.53 -6.06 -8.38
CA PRO A 326 3.76 -4.64 -8.58
C PRO A 326 3.67 -3.87 -7.27
N GLU A 327 4.72 -3.11 -6.95
CA GLU A 327 4.80 -2.26 -5.76
C GLU A 327 4.33 -0.84 -6.10
N LEU A 328 3.12 -0.48 -5.67
CA LEU A 328 2.53 0.84 -5.89
C LEU A 328 3.05 1.86 -4.86
N MET A 329 3.75 2.87 -5.36
CA MET A 329 4.35 3.96 -4.56
C MET A 329 3.43 5.18 -4.45
N GLY A 330 2.56 5.40 -5.44
CA GLY A 330 1.65 6.53 -5.43
C GLY A 330 0.66 6.52 -6.61
N VAL A 331 -0.46 7.22 -6.41
CA VAL A 331 -1.54 7.39 -7.40
C VAL A 331 -1.84 8.87 -7.49
N TYR A 332 -1.77 9.43 -8.69
CA TYR A 332 -1.86 10.88 -8.89
C TYR A 332 -2.82 11.20 -10.02
N LEU A 333 -3.74 12.13 -9.78
CA LEU A 333 -4.67 12.63 -10.80
C LEU A 333 -3.99 13.71 -11.64
N ASN A 334 -4.45 13.87 -12.88
CA ASN A 334 -4.06 14.98 -13.78
C ASN A 334 -2.56 15.09 -14.07
N ALA A 335 -1.79 14.02 -13.81
CA ALA A 335 -0.35 14.00 -14.06
C ALA A 335 -0.04 13.74 -15.55
N VAL A 336 0.81 14.60 -16.12
CA VAL A 336 1.20 14.58 -17.53
C VAL A 336 2.73 14.50 -17.68
N GLU A 337 3.18 13.93 -18.80
CA GLU A 337 4.59 13.98 -19.17
C GLU A 337 4.93 15.38 -19.69
N VAL A 338 6.05 15.94 -19.22
CA VAL A 338 6.54 17.28 -19.63
C VAL A 338 7.97 17.16 -20.14
N VAL A 339 8.33 18.00 -21.10
CA VAL A 339 9.70 18.14 -21.62
C VAL A 339 10.28 19.44 -21.10
N GLY A 340 11.45 19.39 -20.48
CA GLY A 340 12.17 20.58 -20.03
C GLY A 340 12.78 21.33 -21.21
N ALA A 341 12.04 22.27 -21.78
CA ALA A 341 12.50 23.12 -22.89
C ALA A 341 11.75 24.46 -22.90
N THR A 342 12.36 25.46 -23.52
CA THR A 342 11.71 26.73 -23.85
C THR A 342 11.28 26.69 -25.31
N GLY A 343 9.98 26.84 -25.56
CA GLY A 343 9.44 26.91 -26.92
C GLY A 343 9.51 28.32 -27.47
N ILE A 344 10.10 28.48 -28.65
CA ILE A 344 10.14 29.73 -29.41
C ILE A 344 9.24 29.55 -30.64
N ARG A 345 8.38 30.51 -30.91
CA ARG A 345 7.37 30.45 -31.98
C ARG A 345 7.53 31.62 -32.93
N ASP A 346 7.11 31.40 -34.18
CA ASP A 346 6.98 32.44 -35.20
C ASP A 346 8.26 33.26 -35.48
N GLU A 347 9.43 32.64 -35.31
CA GLU A 347 10.70 33.33 -35.55
C GLU A 347 11.05 33.39 -37.03
N VAL A 348 11.21 34.59 -37.57
CA VAL A 348 11.72 34.80 -38.92
C VAL A 348 13.21 34.50 -38.95
N LEU A 349 13.61 33.50 -39.76
CA LEU A 349 15.01 33.11 -39.93
C LEU A 349 15.70 33.90 -41.04
N GLY A 350 14.94 34.36 -42.04
CA GLY A 350 15.44 35.25 -43.08
C GLY A 350 14.65 35.25 -44.38
N SER A 351 15.26 35.87 -45.40
CA SER A 351 14.74 36.04 -46.75
C SER A 351 15.50 35.15 -47.72
N SER A 352 14.79 34.32 -48.50
CA SER A 352 15.41 33.51 -49.53
C SER A 352 15.69 34.31 -50.79
N ASN A 353 16.88 34.10 -51.37
CA ASN A 353 17.30 34.67 -52.65
C ASN A 353 17.29 33.66 -53.81
N GLN A 354 16.73 32.47 -53.58
CA GLN A 354 16.65 31.37 -54.56
C GLN A 354 18.01 30.80 -55.02
N GLU A 355 19.11 31.07 -54.32
CA GLU A 355 20.40 30.43 -54.59
C GLU A 355 20.50 29.03 -53.94
N PRO A 356 21.31 28.11 -54.51
CA PRO A 356 21.56 26.80 -53.92
C PRO A 356 22.17 26.84 -52.52
N PHE A 357 21.86 25.84 -51.68
CA PHE A 357 22.46 25.62 -50.35
C PHE A 357 22.32 26.79 -49.37
N GLN A 358 21.27 27.59 -49.53
CA GLN A 358 20.98 28.68 -48.61
C GLN A 358 20.89 28.19 -47.16
N LYS A 359 21.44 29.01 -46.27
CA LYS A 359 21.57 28.71 -44.85
C LYS A 359 21.02 29.86 -44.02
N PHE A 360 20.19 29.51 -43.04
CA PHE A 360 19.59 30.46 -42.11
C PHE A 360 19.86 30.02 -40.67
N SER A 361 19.95 30.98 -39.76
CA SER A 361 20.28 30.74 -38.35
C SER A 361 19.12 31.11 -37.46
N PHE A 362 18.94 30.32 -36.39
CA PHE A 362 18.06 30.70 -35.28
C PHE A 362 18.78 31.74 -34.41
N ASN A 363 18.02 32.61 -33.76
CA ASN A 363 18.51 33.58 -32.80
C ASN A 363 19.05 32.91 -31.53
N HIS A 364 18.57 31.71 -31.24
CA HIS A 364 18.99 30.91 -30.09
C HIS A 364 19.64 29.60 -30.55
N ALA A 365 20.79 29.27 -29.95
CA ALA A 365 21.49 28.02 -30.15
C ALA A 365 22.18 27.58 -28.84
N PRO A 366 22.35 26.27 -28.60
CA PRO A 366 21.87 25.14 -29.40
C PRO A 366 20.35 24.96 -29.32
N ILE A 367 19.78 24.26 -30.31
CA ILE A 367 18.35 23.91 -30.38
C ILE A 367 18.12 22.41 -30.16
N LEU A 368 16.92 22.03 -29.74
CA LEU A 368 16.50 20.64 -29.61
C LEU A 368 16.02 20.06 -30.96
N PRO A 369 16.05 18.73 -31.15
CA PRO A 369 15.60 18.08 -32.39
C PRO A 369 14.14 18.38 -32.75
N GLY A 370 13.85 18.39 -34.05
CA GLY A 370 12.49 18.56 -34.59
C GLY A 370 11.96 20.00 -34.64
N PRO A 371 12.73 21.01 -35.10
CA PRO A 371 12.15 22.32 -35.39
C PRO A 371 11.12 22.21 -36.52
N SER A 372 10.01 22.94 -36.41
CA SER A 372 9.04 23.12 -37.50
C SER A 372 9.43 24.34 -38.32
N ILE A 373 9.80 24.11 -39.59
CA ILE A 373 10.16 25.17 -40.54
C ILE A 373 9.07 25.31 -41.57
N ILE A 374 8.61 26.54 -41.75
CA ILE A 374 7.62 26.91 -42.76
C ILE A 374 8.23 27.95 -43.70
N VAL A 375 7.90 27.83 -44.98
CA VAL A 375 8.36 28.76 -46.01
C VAL A 375 7.14 29.35 -46.71
N ARG A 376 7.11 30.67 -46.87
CA ARG A 376 6.08 31.33 -47.67
C ARG A 376 6.38 31.10 -49.14
N GLU A 377 5.50 30.36 -49.81
CA GLU A 377 5.66 29.97 -51.21
C GLU A 377 4.78 30.76 -52.18
N ALA A 378 3.70 31.37 -51.68
CA ALA A 378 2.82 32.22 -52.47
C ALA A 378 2.36 33.46 -51.70
N GLU A 379 2.28 34.59 -52.40
CA GLU A 379 1.65 35.84 -51.95
C GLU A 379 0.45 36.12 -52.88
N ASP A 380 -0.69 36.47 -52.29
CA ASP A 380 -1.99 36.61 -52.99
C ASP A 380 -2.33 35.39 -53.89
N PRO A 381 -2.39 34.17 -53.32
CA PRO A 381 -2.57 32.94 -54.08
C PRO A 381 -3.95 32.87 -54.76
N SER A 382 -3.98 32.32 -55.98
CA SER A 382 -5.23 31.95 -56.64
C SER A 382 -5.88 30.73 -55.97
N PRO A 383 -7.22 30.56 -56.07
CA PRO A 383 -7.90 29.38 -55.53
C PRO A 383 -7.34 28.04 -56.05
N GLU A 384 -6.87 28.00 -57.30
CA GLU A 384 -6.26 26.82 -57.92
C GLU A 384 -4.92 26.45 -57.27
N GLU A 385 -4.08 27.44 -56.95
CA GLU A 385 -2.80 27.24 -56.25
C GLU A 385 -3.01 26.73 -54.82
N ILE A 386 -4.02 27.26 -54.12
CA ILE A 386 -4.42 26.79 -52.79
C ILE A 386 -4.83 25.31 -52.85
N THR A 387 -5.70 24.95 -53.80
CA THR A 387 -6.16 23.56 -53.96
C THR A 387 -5.01 22.63 -54.33
N SER A 388 -4.14 23.03 -55.27
CA SER A 388 -3.02 22.21 -55.72
C SER A 388 -2.03 21.88 -54.60
N LEU A 389 -1.66 22.87 -53.77
CA LEU A 389 -0.75 22.64 -52.65
C LEU A 389 -1.38 21.76 -51.57
N LYS A 390 -2.67 21.97 -51.26
CA LYS A 390 -3.41 21.14 -50.29
C LYS A 390 -3.56 19.69 -50.76
N GLU A 391 -3.79 19.46 -52.05
CA GLU A 391 -3.83 18.10 -52.63
C GLU A 391 -2.46 17.41 -52.59
N GLN A 392 -1.39 18.18 -52.76
CA GLN A 392 -0.03 17.64 -52.81
C GLN A 392 0.54 17.29 -51.41
N PHE A 393 0.27 18.10 -50.38
CA PHE A 393 0.91 17.98 -49.06
C PHE A 393 -0.06 17.66 -47.91
N GLY A 394 -1.37 17.68 -48.18
CA GLY A 394 -2.39 17.59 -47.14
C GLY A 394 -2.66 18.95 -46.51
N SER A 395 -3.87 19.12 -45.98
CA SER A 395 -4.33 20.42 -45.46
C SER A 395 -3.58 20.89 -44.21
N ASP A 396 -2.91 19.99 -43.47
CA ASP A 396 -2.22 20.31 -42.22
C ASP A 396 -0.81 20.92 -42.42
N ASP A 397 -0.21 20.72 -43.59
CA ASP A 397 1.13 21.21 -43.94
C ASP A 397 1.08 22.51 -44.78
N VAL A 398 -0.11 22.98 -45.12
CA VAL A 398 -0.34 24.24 -45.84
C VAL A 398 -1.13 25.19 -44.93
N ILE A 399 -0.47 26.25 -44.49
CA ILE A 399 -1.02 27.24 -43.56
C ILE A 399 -1.46 28.46 -44.36
N GLU A 400 -2.73 28.81 -44.24
CA GLU A 400 -3.35 29.98 -44.87
C GLU A 400 -3.27 31.17 -43.92
N ASP A 401 -2.59 32.22 -44.37
CA ASP A 401 -2.66 33.52 -43.70
C ASP A 401 -3.82 34.31 -44.31
N VAL A 402 -4.75 34.77 -43.47
CA VAL A 402 -6.00 35.43 -43.91
C VAL A 402 -6.07 36.86 -43.39
N ASP A 403 -6.59 37.76 -44.21
CA ASP A 403 -6.86 39.13 -43.77
C ASP A 403 -8.16 39.24 -42.95
N ALA A 404 -8.48 40.45 -42.48
CA ALA A 404 -9.69 40.74 -41.72
C ALA A 404 -11.00 40.47 -42.49
N THR A 405 -10.93 40.28 -43.81
CA THR A 405 -12.08 39.94 -44.66
C THR A 405 -12.21 38.43 -44.91
N GLY A 406 -11.26 37.63 -44.43
CA GLY A 406 -11.18 36.19 -44.66
C GLY A 406 -10.55 35.82 -46.01
N LYS A 407 -9.94 36.76 -46.73
CA LYS A 407 -9.20 36.48 -47.96
C LYS A 407 -7.83 35.92 -47.60
N VAL A 408 -7.42 34.82 -48.23
CA VAL A 408 -6.05 34.28 -48.10
C VAL A 408 -5.07 35.23 -48.77
N ILE A 409 -4.14 35.78 -48.00
CA ILE A 409 -3.13 36.74 -48.45
C ILE A 409 -1.76 36.09 -48.67
N SER A 410 -1.47 34.97 -48.00
CA SER A 410 -0.27 34.19 -48.26
C SER A 410 -0.41 32.71 -47.90
N LEU A 411 0.41 31.86 -48.53
CA LEU A 411 0.51 30.44 -48.21
C LEU A 411 1.90 30.11 -47.66
N TRP A 412 1.89 29.49 -46.49
CA TRP A 412 3.07 28.93 -45.87
C TRP A 412 3.02 27.42 -45.96
N VAL A 413 4.12 26.80 -46.41
CA VAL A 413 4.22 25.36 -46.55
C VAL A 413 5.23 24.84 -45.53
N ARG A 414 4.89 23.76 -44.82
CA ARG A 414 5.80 23.09 -43.89
C ARG A 414 6.81 22.25 -44.66
N TRP A 415 8.09 22.52 -44.39
CA TRP A 415 9.20 21.75 -44.95
C TRP A 415 9.57 20.61 -44.00
N LYS A 416 10.15 19.54 -44.55
CA LYS A 416 10.47 18.31 -43.80
C LYS A 416 11.97 18.21 -43.50
N GLU A 417 12.29 17.96 -42.23
CA GLU A 417 13.66 17.71 -41.78
C GLU A 417 14.19 16.38 -42.35
N VAL A 418 15.40 16.40 -42.93
CA VAL A 418 16.13 15.22 -43.36
C VAL A 418 17.57 15.26 -42.85
N MET A 419 18.15 14.08 -42.61
CA MET A 419 19.56 13.99 -42.20
C MET A 419 20.53 14.47 -43.29
N ASN A 420 20.17 14.26 -44.56
CA ASN A 420 20.92 14.69 -45.73
C ASN A 420 20.04 14.65 -46.99
N PHE A 421 20.49 15.31 -48.06
CA PHE A 421 19.76 15.40 -49.31
C PHE A 421 19.96 14.21 -50.27
N PHE A 422 20.67 13.13 -49.89
CA PHE A 422 21.00 12.06 -50.85
C PHE A 422 19.79 11.35 -51.45
N LYS A 423 18.67 11.30 -50.72
CA LYS A 423 17.40 10.72 -51.17
C LYS A 423 16.38 11.75 -51.64
N SER A 424 16.75 13.03 -51.68
CA SER A 424 15.83 14.12 -52.01
C SER A 424 15.83 14.37 -53.52
N GLY A 425 14.65 14.52 -54.10
CA GLY A 425 14.43 15.02 -55.44
C GLY A 425 14.42 16.56 -55.52
N PRO A 426 14.34 17.13 -56.72
CA PRO A 426 14.39 18.57 -56.95
C PRO A 426 13.16 19.33 -56.42
N GLY A 427 12.00 18.68 -56.35
CA GLY A 427 10.76 19.26 -55.80
C GLY A 427 10.52 18.95 -54.32
N ASP A 428 11.43 18.22 -53.68
CA ASP A 428 11.26 17.82 -52.28
C ASP A 428 11.59 19.00 -51.36
N ARG A 429 10.60 19.43 -50.58
CA ARG A 429 10.70 20.49 -49.58
C ARG A 429 11.43 20.00 -48.33
N HIS A 430 12.71 19.72 -48.50
CA HIS A 430 13.56 19.16 -47.47
C HIS A 430 14.55 20.21 -46.96
N PHE A 431 14.84 20.15 -45.66
CA PHE A 431 15.92 20.93 -45.05
C PHE A 431 16.76 20.03 -44.14
N CYS A 432 18.03 20.39 -43.95
CA CYS A 432 18.92 19.78 -42.97
C CYS A 432 19.13 20.77 -41.82
N VAL A 433 19.20 20.27 -40.58
CA VAL A 433 19.43 21.10 -39.40
C VAL A 433 20.78 20.79 -38.74
N ASP A 434 21.48 21.85 -38.33
CA ASP A 434 22.61 21.79 -37.40
C ASP A 434 22.11 22.26 -36.03
N LEU A 435 21.83 21.29 -35.16
CA LEU A 435 21.28 21.54 -33.82
C LEU A 435 22.23 22.31 -32.91
N TYR A 436 23.55 22.15 -33.10
CA TYR A 436 24.56 22.79 -32.26
C TYR A 436 24.75 24.25 -32.64
N LYS A 437 24.88 24.53 -33.94
CA LYS A 437 25.00 25.90 -34.44
C LYS A 437 23.68 26.65 -34.48
N GLY A 438 22.56 25.93 -34.36
CA GLY A 438 21.23 26.50 -34.59
C GLY A 438 21.14 27.06 -36.01
N SER A 439 21.22 26.18 -37.01
CA SER A 439 21.05 26.62 -38.40
C SER A 439 20.38 25.58 -39.28
N VAL A 440 19.61 26.03 -40.26
CA VAL A 440 18.98 25.19 -41.28
C VAL A 440 19.64 25.43 -42.63
N THR A 441 19.85 24.36 -43.40
CA THR A 441 20.37 24.41 -44.76
C THR A 441 19.34 23.81 -45.71
N PHE A 442 19.13 24.45 -46.85
CA PHE A 442 18.22 24.00 -47.90
C PHE A 442 18.96 23.29 -49.05
N GLY A 443 18.19 22.68 -49.96
CA GLY A 443 18.75 21.95 -51.10
C GLY A 443 19.37 22.84 -52.16
N ASP A 444 19.80 22.23 -53.26
CA ASP A 444 20.42 22.90 -54.42
C ASP A 444 19.50 22.96 -55.65
N GLY A 445 18.25 22.54 -55.52
CA GLY A 445 17.28 22.44 -56.61
C GLY A 445 17.43 21.20 -57.47
N LYS A 446 18.44 20.35 -57.22
CA LYS A 446 18.57 18.99 -57.77
C LYS A 446 18.29 17.93 -56.71
N ARG A 447 18.83 18.14 -55.52
CA ARG A 447 18.71 17.32 -54.32
C ARG A 447 18.14 18.19 -53.20
N GLY A 448 16.82 18.15 -53.09
CA GLY A 448 16.06 19.09 -52.27
C GLY A 448 15.80 20.39 -53.01
N MET A 449 14.60 20.92 -52.84
CA MET A 449 14.16 22.18 -53.41
C MET A 449 14.92 23.36 -52.78
N VAL A 450 15.16 24.40 -53.57
CA VAL A 450 15.61 25.70 -53.06
C VAL A 450 14.37 26.50 -52.65
N PRO A 451 14.32 27.11 -51.45
CA PRO A 451 13.18 27.93 -51.06
C PRO A 451 12.94 29.05 -52.08
N PRO A 452 11.67 29.35 -52.45
CA PRO A 452 11.37 30.40 -53.40
C PRO A 452 11.87 31.77 -52.91
N ILE A 453 12.05 32.70 -53.83
CA ILE A 453 12.46 34.07 -53.49
C ILE A 453 11.35 34.76 -52.66
N GLY A 454 11.74 35.49 -51.62
CA GLY A 454 10.78 36.25 -50.82
C GLY A 454 11.43 37.00 -49.65
N SER A 455 10.72 38.01 -49.16
CA SER A 455 11.15 38.79 -47.98
C SER A 455 10.62 38.13 -46.70
N ASP A 456 11.48 37.84 -45.73
CA ASP A 456 11.13 37.21 -44.45
C ASP A 456 10.26 35.95 -44.64
N ASN A 457 10.55 35.21 -45.70
CA ASN A 457 9.73 34.09 -46.16
C ASN A 457 10.19 32.75 -45.60
N VAL A 458 11.25 32.70 -44.80
CA VAL A 458 11.69 31.50 -44.07
C VAL A 458 11.47 31.73 -42.58
N LYS A 459 10.60 30.92 -41.96
CA LYS A 459 10.20 31.06 -40.56
C LYS A 459 10.29 29.72 -39.83
N ALA A 460 10.73 29.76 -38.58
CA ALA A 460 10.53 28.68 -37.64
C ALA A 460 9.16 28.86 -36.97
N GLU A 461 8.19 28.03 -37.35
CA GLU A 461 6.84 28.02 -36.75
C GLU A 461 6.94 27.73 -35.25
N VAL A 462 7.71 26.70 -34.90
CA VAL A 462 8.07 26.39 -33.52
C VAL A 462 9.40 25.66 -33.47
N TYR A 463 10.26 26.03 -32.53
CA TYR A 463 11.43 25.24 -32.17
C TYR A 463 11.66 25.34 -30.67
N TYR A 464 12.51 24.44 -30.15
CA TYR A 464 12.75 24.35 -28.72
C TYR A 464 14.21 24.55 -28.42
N VAL A 465 14.50 25.27 -27.33
CA VAL A 465 15.84 25.52 -26.82
C VAL A 465 15.95 25.10 -25.36
N GLY A 466 17.19 25.02 -24.88
CA GLY A 466 17.49 24.57 -23.53
C GLY A 466 17.80 23.08 -23.48
N GLY A 467 17.25 22.38 -22.49
CA GLY A 467 17.66 21.02 -22.15
C GLY A 467 18.99 21.01 -21.38
N GLY A 468 19.80 19.97 -21.61
CA GLY A 468 21.04 19.77 -20.89
C GLY A 468 20.86 19.21 -19.48
N THR A 469 21.95 19.03 -18.76
CA THR A 469 21.94 18.48 -17.39
C THR A 469 21.24 19.39 -16.40
N LYS A 470 21.18 20.70 -16.68
CA LYS A 470 20.45 21.70 -15.88
C LYS A 470 18.94 21.43 -15.77
N GLY A 471 18.35 20.74 -16.75
CA GLY A 471 16.95 20.34 -16.71
C GLY A 471 16.66 19.17 -15.78
N ASN A 472 17.70 18.49 -15.26
CA ASN A 472 17.53 17.38 -14.33
C ASN A 472 17.35 17.92 -12.91
N VAL A 473 16.11 17.95 -12.43
CA VAL A 473 15.77 18.44 -11.09
C VAL A 473 15.08 17.35 -10.27
N GLY A 474 15.22 17.43 -8.95
CA GLY A 474 14.61 16.48 -8.03
C GLY A 474 13.07 16.53 -8.08
N ARG A 475 12.44 15.55 -7.42
CA ARG A 475 11.01 15.57 -7.14
C ARG A 475 10.61 16.88 -6.43
N ASN A 476 9.41 17.39 -6.72
CA ASN A 476 8.83 18.59 -6.13
C ASN A 476 9.67 19.87 -6.28
N SER A 477 10.50 19.96 -7.32
CA SER A 477 11.34 21.12 -7.62
C SER A 477 10.70 22.08 -8.64
N ILE A 478 9.80 21.59 -9.49
CA ILE A 478 9.09 22.37 -10.51
C ILE A 478 7.75 22.79 -9.92
N THR A 479 7.70 23.95 -9.27
CA THR A 479 6.52 24.40 -8.51
C THR A 479 5.89 25.70 -9.00
N VAL A 480 6.54 26.40 -9.93
CA VAL A 480 6.15 27.73 -10.38
C VAL A 480 5.52 27.66 -11.77
N LEU A 481 4.33 28.23 -11.93
CA LEU A 481 3.70 28.46 -13.22
C LEU A 481 4.30 29.71 -13.87
N GLU A 482 4.79 29.58 -15.11
CA GLU A 482 5.29 30.73 -15.88
C GLU A 482 4.15 31.70 -16.27
N SER A 483 2.94 31.18 -16.44
CA SER A 483 1.74 31.96 -16.74
C SER A 483 0.57 31.44 -15.91
N ALA A 484 -0.32 32.34 -15.50
CA ALA A 484 -1.51 31.96 -14.77
C ALA A 484 -2.50 31.25 -15.71
N TYR A 485 -2.88 30.02 -15.36
CA TYR A 485 -3.92 29.26 -16.04
C TYR A 485 -5.17 29.23 -15.15
N PRO A 486 -6.36 29.62 -15.66
CA PRO A 486 -7.59 29.56 -14.88
C PRO A 486 -7.85 28.16 -14.30
N TYR A 487 -8.29 28.11 -13.05
CA TYR A 487 -8.59 26.88 -12.30
C TYR A 487 -7.38 25.98 -12.00
N VAL A 488 -6.15 26.44 -12.25
CA VAL A 488 -4.92 25.76 -11.83
C VAL A 488 -4.33 26.50 -10.62
N GLU A 489 -4.42 25.88 -9.45
CA GLU A 489 -3.89 26.45 -8.20
C GLU A 489 -2.38 26.30 -8.08
N ALA A 490 -1.85 25.11 -8.39
CA ALA A 490 -0.44 24.78 -8.26
C ALA A 490 -0.02 23.71 -9.28
N VAL A 491 1.29 23.61 -9.50
CA VAL A 491 1.94 22.55 -10.27
C VAL A 491 3.07 21.96 -9.43
N GLU A 492 3.29 20.66 -9.54
CA GLU A 492 4.48 20.00 -8.99
C GLU A 492 4.91 18.84 -9.87
N ASN A 493 6.21 18.52 -9.87
CA ASN A 493 6.73 17.32 -10.51
C ASN A 493 6.79 16.15 -9.51
N ILE A 494 5.89 15.19 -9.70
CA ILE A 494 5.78 13.96 -8.88
C ILE A 494 7.04 13.08 -8.99
N GLU A 495 7.59 13.04 -10.20
CA GLU A 495 8.84 12.34 -10.51
C GLU A 495 9.94 13.38 -10.71
N PRO A 496 11.22 13.04 -10.39
CA PRO A 496 12.34 13.88 -10.80
C PRO A 496 12.29 14.12 -12.32
N ALA A 497 12.62 15.35 -12.73
CA ALA A 497 12.83 15.64 -14.14
C ALA A 497 14.19 15.05 -14.56
N GLU A 498 14.18 14.33 -15.66
CA GLU A 498 15.27 13.44 -16.04
C GLU A 498 15.44 13.38 -17.56
N GLY A 499 16.57 12.86 -18.02
CA GLY A 499 16.86 12.68 -19.45
C GLY A 499 17.54 13.88 -20.11
N GLY A 500 17.76 14.96 -19.37
CA GLY A 500 18.56 16.09 -19.80
C GLY A 500 20.04 15.71 -19.84
N ALA A 501 20.68 15.89 -21.00
CA ALA A 501 22.10 15.63 -21.18
C ALA A 501 22.72 16.75 -22.01
N ASP A 502 23.91 17.18 -21.61
CA ASP A 502 24.62 18.24 -22.31
C ASP A 502 25.07 17.78 -23.71
N PRO A 503 25.31 18.72 -24.64
CA PRO A 503 25.84 18.40 -25.96
C PRO A 503 27.15 17.61 -25.86
N GLU A 504 27.32 16.66 -26.78
CA GLU A 504 28.55 15.89 -26.92
C GLU A 504 29.76 16.82 -27.09
N THR A 505 30.84 16.55 -26.35
CA THR A 505 32.09 17.31 -26.47
C THR A 505 32.88 16.92 -27.72
N ILE A 506 33.83 17.78 -28.14
CA ILE A 506 34.72 17.46 -29.26
C ILE A 506 35.54 16.19 -29.00
N GLU A 507 35.98 15.96 -27.76
CA GLU A 507 36.76 14.76 -27.41
C GLU A 507 35.90 13.49 -27.47
N GLU A 508 34.64 13.54 -27.03
CA GLU A 508 33.69 12.44 -27.19
C GLU A 508 33.37 12.19 -28.68
N ALA A 509 33.20 13.25 -29.47
CA ALA A 509 32.97 13.15 -30.90
C ALA A 509 34.18 12.53 -31.65
N LYS A 510 35.42 12.81 -31.22
CA LYS A 510 36.64 12.15 -31.74
C LYS A 510 36.65 10.65 -31.45
N ILE A 511 36.09 10.22 -30.33
CA ILE A 511 35.95 8.80 -29.99
C ILE A 511 34.83 8.17 -30.84
N ARG A 512 33.68 8.84 -30.98
CA ARG A 512 32.51 8.34 -31.73
C ARG A 512 32.73 8.30 -33.24
N GLY A 513 33.38 9.30 -33.84
CA GLY A 513 33.53 9.43 -35.30
C GLY A 513 34.07 8.19 -36.02
N PRO A 514 35.18 7.58 -35.55
CA PRO A 514 35.69 6.32 -36.11
C PRO A 514 34.69 5.15 -36.05
N TRP A 515 33.86 5.10 -34.99
CA TRP A 515 32.85 4.05 -34.85
C TRP A 515 31.75 4.17 -35.90
N MET A 516 31.27 5.38 -36.20
CA MET A 516 30.29 5.61 -37.27
C MET A 516 30.71 4.98 -38.61
N ILE A 517 32.01 5.09 -38.95
CA ILE A 517 32.57 4.50 -40.17
C ILE A 517 32.64 2.97 -40.06
N LYS A 518 33.01 2.45 -38.88
CA LYS A 518 33.14 1.00 -38.63
C LYS A 518 31.79 0.28 -38.70
N HIS A 519 30.79 0.73 -37.96
CA HIS A 519 29.49 0.06 -37.90
C HIS A 519 28.51 0.50 -39.00
N ARG A 520 28.74 1.65 -39.66
CA ARG A 520 27.91 2.18 -40.76
C ARG A 520 26.42 2.20 -40.42
N HIS A 521 26.11 2.65 -39.20
CA HIS A 521 24.77 2.65 -38.61
C HIS A 521 24.06 1.27 -38.58
N ARG A 522 24.78 0.16 -38.46
CA ARG A 522 24.22 -1.19 -38.31
C ARG A 522 24.74 -1.86 -37.05
N ALA A 523 23.85 -2.50 -36.27
CA ALA A 523 24.21 -3.25 -35.08
C ALA A 523 24.43 -4.73 -35.44
N VAL A 524 25.70 -5.13 -35.59
CA VAL A 524 26.09 -6.49 -36.00
C VAL A 524 26.90 -7.19 -34.91
N THR A 525 27.96 -6.54 -34.42
CA THR A 525 28.82 -7.05 -33.34
C THR A 525 28.38 -6.50 -31.98
N LYS A 526 28.85 -7.11 -30.88
CA LYS A 526 28.56 -6.64 -29.51
C LYS A 526 29.01 -5.19 -29.33
N GLU A 527 30.19 -4.87 -29.86
CA GLU A 527 30.76 -3.53 -29.81
C GLU A 527 29.90 -2.54 -30.61
N ASP A 528 29.31 -2.94 -31.74
CA ASP A 528 28.41 -2.07 -32.50
C ASP A 528 27.14 -1.74 -31.69
N PHE A 529 26.56 -2.73 -30.99
CA PHE A 529 25.42 -2.47 -30.09
C PHE A 529 25.80 -1.52 -28.95
N GLU A 530 26.97 -1.70 -28.33
CA GLU A 530 27.45 -0.81 -27.26
C GLU A 530 27.64 0.62 -27.74
N GLN A 531 28.25 0.82 -28.90
CA GLN A 531 28.52 2.15 -29.42
C GLN A 531 27.24 2.82 -29.92
N LEU A 532 26.40 2.12 -30.69
CA LEU A 532 25.12 2.65 -31.15
C LEU A 532 24.19 3.02 -29.97
N ALA A 533 24.23 2.29 -28.86
CA ALA A 533 23.49 2.65 -27.65
C ALA A 533 23.96 3.99 -27.06
N LYS A 534 25.28 4.27 -27.09
CA LYS A 534 25.84 5.57 -26.69
C LYS A 534 25.51 6.68 -27.66
N GLU A 535 25.49 6.39 -28.97
CA GLU A 535 25.10 7.37 -30.00
C GLU A 535 23.62 7.77 -29.89
N ALA A 536 22.75 6.86 -29.43
CA ALA A 536 21.32 7.11 -29.31
C ALA A 536 20.99 8.22 -28.29
N SER A 537 21.84 8.42 -27.27
CA SER A 537 21.62 9.43 -26.24
C SER A 537 22.91 9.74 -25.48
N SER A 538 23.26 11.03 -25.34
CA SER A 538 24.39 11.48 -24.51
C SER A 538 24.21 11.20 -23.02
N GLU A 539 22.98 10.87 -22.59
CA GLU A 539 22.70 10.38 -21.23
C GLU A 539 23.40 9.03 -20.95
N VAL A 540 23.75 8.22 -21.95
CA VAL A 540 24.39 6.91 -21.73
C VAL A 540 25.88 7.07 -21.46
N ALA A 541 26.32 6.78 -20.23
CA ALA A 541 27.74 6.77 -19.88
C ALA A 541 28.40 5.44 -20.29
N VAL A 542 27.78 4.32 -19.89
CA VAL A 542 28.28 2.97 -20.16
C VAL A 542 27.19 2.16 -20.83
N ALA A 543 27.56 1.46 -21.90
CA ALA A 543 26.73 0.45 -22.55
C ALA A 543 27.56 -0.84 -22.64
N LYS A 544 26.95 -1.97 -22.26
CA LYS A 544 27.57 -3.30 -22.33
C LYS A 544 26.63 -4.29 -22.98
N CYS A 545 27.13 -5.02 -23.98
CA CYS A 545 26.33 -5.95 -24.75
C CYS A 545 26.68 -7.40 -24.38
N PHE A 546 25.64 -8.16 -24.05
CA PHE A 546 25.72 -9.58 -23.71
C PHE A 546 24.88 -10.39 -24.69
N THR A 547 25.19 -11.68 -24.78
CA THR A 547 24.44 -12.64 -25.60
C THR A 547 23.99 -13.77 -24.70
N ASP A 548 22.69 -14.08 -24.74
CA ASP A 548 22.05 -15.06 -23.87
C ASP A 548 21.00 -15.82 -24.68
N ASN A 549 21.19 -17.13 -24.91
CA ASN A 549 20.24 -17.99 -25.64
C ASN A 549 19.68 -17.40 -26.96
N SER A 550 20.54 -16.81 -27.81
CA SER A 550 20.18 -16.13 -29.07
C SER A 550 19.43 -14.79 -28.92
N GLU A 551 19.40 -14.23 -27.72
CA GLU A 551 18.96 -12.86 -27.43
C GLU A 551 20.18 -11.95 -27.16
N ILE A 552 20.13 -10.75 -27.70
CA ILE A 552 21.10 -9.69 -27.43
C ILE A 552 20.55 -8.82 -26.29
N LYS A 553 21.30 -8.74 -25.20
CA LYS A 553 20.97 -7.91 -24.02
C LYS A 553 21.94 -6.74 -23.93
N VAL A 554 21.43 -5.52 -23.98
CA VAL A 554 22.22 -4.30 -23.86
C VAL A 554 21.92 -3.67 -22.50
N ILE A 555 22.91 -3.68 -21.61
CA ILE A 555 22.84 -3.02 -20.31
C ILE A 555 23.31 -1.58 -20.48
N ILE A 556 22.48 -0.63 -20.07
CA ILE A 556 22.78 0.81 -20.16
C ILE A 556 22.86 1.44 -18.76
N LEU A 557 23.93 2.17 -18.51
CA LEU A 557 24.15 2.95 -17.29
C LEU A 557 24.11 4.44 -17.66
N PRO A 558 23.20 5.23 -17.07
CA PRO A 558 23.11 6.65 -17.37
C PRO A 558 24.24 7.43 -16.68
N ARG A 559 24.58 8.59 -17.24
CA ARG A 559 25.54 9.56 -16.71
C ARG A 559 24.88 10.38 -15.61
N ARG A 560 24.72 9.78 -14.43
CA ARG A 560 24.13 10.44 -13.26
C ARG A 560 25.00 10.27 -12.03
N ASP A 561 25.12 11.36 -11.29
CA ASP A 561 25.90 11.38 -10.05
C ASP A 561 25.04 10.98 -8.85
N THR A 562 24.56 9.75 -8.86
CA THR A 562 23.84 9.12 -7.76
C THR A 562 24.54 7.82 -7.40
N GLU A 563 24.44 7.36 -6.14
CA GLU A 563 25.11 6.13 -5.68
C GLU A 563 24.80 4.89 -6.55
N LYS A 564 23.57 4.83 -7.09
CA LYS A 564 23.08 3.73 -7.94
C LYS A 564 22.42 4.30 -9.21
N PRO A 565 23.18 4.73 -10.22
CA PRO A 565 22.62 5.32 -11.43
C PRO A 565 21.74 4.32 -12.18
N ARG A 566 20.43 4.59 -12.29
CA ARG A 566 19.49 3.73 -13.02
C ARG A 566 18.89 4.47 -14.22
N PRO A 567 18.85 3.86 -15.41
CA PRO A 567 18.26 4.50 -16.57
C PRO A 567 16.75 4.63 -16.35
N ALA A 568 16.20 5.79 -16.73
CA ALA A 568 14.75 5.95 -16.80
C ALA A 568 14.17 5.05 -17.90
N TYR A 569 12.92 4.63 -17.76
CA TYR A 569 12.25 3.83 -18.79
C TYR A 569 12.17 4.54 -20.16
N GLY A 570 12.02 5.87 -20.16
CA GLY A 570 12.07 6.67 -21.38
C GLY A 570 13.38 6.50 -22.14
N LEU A 571 14.51 6.49 -21.42
CA LEU A 571 15.84 6.25 -21.99
C LEU A 571 15.95 4.82 -22.55
N ILE A 572 15.52 3.81 -21.78
CA ILE A 572 15.50 2.41 -22.23
C ILE A 572 14.71 2.28 -23.54
N ARG A 573 13.50 2.84 -23.60
CA ARG A 573 12.63 2.79 -24.79
C ARG A 573 13.27 3.48 -25.99
N LYS A 574 13.84 4.67 -25.78
CA LYS A 574 14.53 5.45 -26.83
C LYS A 574 15.67 4.64 -27.44
N ILE A 575 16.51 4.03 -26.61
CA ILE A 575 17.65 3.23 -27.06
C ILE A 575 17.19 1.94 -27.73
N ALA A 576 16.19 1.26 -27.16
CA ALA A 576 15.62 0.06 -27.75
C ALA A 576 15.08 0.32 -29.16
N GLN A 577 14.33 1.41 -29.35
CA GLN A 577 13.82 1.81 -30.67
C GLN A 577 14.96 2.16 -31.64
N TYR A 578 15.95 2.94 -31.18
CA TYR A 578 17.10 3.32 -32.01
C TYR A 578 17.91 2.11 -32.50
N LEU A 579 18.12 1.12 -31.62
CA LEU A 579 18.81 -0.12 -31.95
C LEU A 579 17.95 -1.07 -32.79
N ASP A 580 16.63 -1.10 -32.58
CA ASP A 580 15.69 -1.95 -33.34
C ASP A 580 15.69 -1.60 -34.84
N GLU A 581 15.77 -0.31 -35.18
CA GLU A 581 15.91 0.16 -36.57
C GLU A 581 17.24 -0.27 -37.24
N ARG A 582 18.24 -0.67 -36.44
CA ARG A 582 19.64 -0.87 -36.89
C ARG A 582 20.15 -2.29 -36.72
N ARG A 583 19.46 -3.15 -35.97
CA ARG A 583 19.82 -4.56 -35.78
C ARG A 583 19.51 -5.41 -37.01
N LEU A 584 20.07 -6.61 -37.06
CA LEU A 584 19.71 -7.61 -38.05
C LEU A 584 18.25 -8.09 -37.85
N ILE A 585 17.58 -8.36 -38.97
CA ILE A 585 16.25 -8.99 -38.97
C ILE A 585 16.37 -10.34 -38.25
N THR A 586 15.38 -10.69 -37.42
CA THR A 586 15.31 -11.86 -36.51
C THR A 586 16.12 -11.80 -35.21
N THR A 587 17.02 -10.82 -35.00
CA THR A 587 17.71 -10.66 -33.70
C THR A 587 16.74 -10.21 -32.60
N LYS A 588 16.60 -11.01 -31.54
CA LYS A 588 15.88 -10.57 -30.33
C LYS A 588 16.74 -9.60 -29.54
N LEU A 589 16.24 -8.40 -29.30
CA LEU A 589 16.93 -7.34 -28.58
C LEU A 589 16.19 -7.03 -27.28
N LYS A 590 16.95 -6.97 -26.19
CA LYS A 590 16.49 -6.48 -24.89
C LYS A 590 17.44 -5.38 -24.42
N VAL A 591 16.89 -4.26 -23.97
CA VAL A 591 17.65 -3.15 -23.38
C VAL A 591 17.18 -2.99 -21.94
N GLU A 592 18.10 -3.02 -20.98
CA GLU A 592 17.79 -2.99 -19.55
C GLU A 592 18.83 -2.17 -18.76
N GLY A 593 18.50 -1.79 -17.53
CA GLY A 593 19.45 -1.15 -16.61
C GLY A 593 20.35 -2.16 -15.90
N PRO A 594 21.42 -1.72 -15.22
CA PRO A 594 22.31 -2.62 -14.52
C PRO A 594 21.69 -3.17 -13.24
N GLU A 595 22.14 -4.37 -12.88
CA GLU A 595 21.93 -4.95 -11.56
C GLU A 595 22.91 -4.36 -10.54
N TYR A 596 22.54 -4.38 -9.25
CA TYR A 596 23.38 -3.88 -8.18
C TYR A 596 23.51 -4.92 -7.07
N GLU A 597 24.75 -5.32 -6.75
CA GLU A 597 25.06 -6.25 -5.67
C GLU A 597 25.46 -5.49 -4.41
N GLY A 598 24.69 -5.68 -3.33
CA GLY A 598 24.93 -5.04 -2.04
C GLY A 598 26.04 -5.72 -1.25
N ILE A 599 27.00 -4.93 -0.78
CA ILE A 599 28.16 -5.37 -0.01
C ILE A 599 28.11 -4.72 1.37
N VAL A 600 28.45 -5.50 2.38
CA VAL A 600 28.66 -5.02 3.75
C VAL A 600 30.16 -5.03 4.01
N ILE A 601 30.69 -3.92 4.51
CA ILE A 601 32.11 -3.77 4.83
C ILE A 601 32.28 -3.32 6.28
N ASP A 602 33.26 -3.91 6.97
CA ASP A 602 33.68 -3.56 8.33
C ASP A 602 35.16 -3.20 8.29
N VAL A 603 35.46 -1.97 8.70
CA VAL A 603 36.77 -1.33 8.57
C VAL A 603 37.22 -0.84 9.95
N HIS A 604 38.42 -1.26 10.35
CA HIS A 604 39.11 -0.83 11.56
C HIS A 604 40.33 -0.01 11.14
N VAL A 605 40.34 1.28 11.47
CA VAL A 605 41.40 2.21 11.09
C VAL A 605 42.06 2.82 12.32
N VAL A 606 43.35 3.10 12.20
CA VAL A 606 44.09 3.93 13.16
C VAL A 606 44.38 5.26 12.48
N LEU A 607 43.97 6.34 13.15
CA LEU A 607 44.18 7.71 12.65
C LEU A 607 45.49 8.26 13.18
N MET A 608 46.13 9.13 12.39
CA MET A 608 47.28 9.90 12.85
C MET A 608 46.93 10.69 14.12
N SER A 609 47.88 10.87 15.03
CA SER A 609 47.61 11.48 16.34
C SER A 609 46.97 12.87 16.26
N LEU A 610 47.28 13.66 15.24
CA LEU A 610 46.69 14.98 14.97
C LEU A 610 45.20 14.92 14.59
N HIS A 611 44.73 13.76 14.08
CA HIS A 611 43.37 13.52 13.60
C HIS A 611 42.55 12.62 14.53
N ALA A 612 43.15 12.07 15.59
CA ALA A 612 42.49 11.13 16.50
C ALA A 612 41.21 11.70 17.17
N GLY A 613 41.14 13.02 17.40
CA GLY A 613 39.96 13.70 17.92
C GLY A 613 38.88 14.06 16.89
N ARG A 614 39.14 13.83 15.59
CA ARG A 614 38.27 14.21 14.45
C ARG A 614 37.64 12.99 13.77
N PHE A 615 37.46 11.90 14.51
CA PHE A 615 36.94 10.64 13.97
C PHE A 615 35.61 10.78 13.19
N PRO A 616 34.61 11.56 13.62
CA PRO A 616 33.37 11.70 12.84
C PRO A 616 33.60 12.28 11.44
N GLU A 617 34.51 13.24 11.30
CA GLU A 617 34.86 13.86 10.00
C GLU A 617 35.66 12.88 9.14
N MET A 618 36.67 12.22 9.73
CA MET A 618 37.46 11.19 9.06
C MET A 618 36.61 10.00 8.62
N LYS A 619 35.63 9.61 9.43
CA LYS A 619 34.65 8.57 9.09
C LYS A 619 33.88 8.95 7.82
N GLY A 620 33.38 10.18 7.73
CA GLY A 620 32.67 10.66 6.54
C GLY A 620 33.56 10.68 5.29
N LEU A 621 34.83 11.08 5.44
CA LEU A 621 35.81 11.06 4.34
C LEU A 621 36.08 9.63 3.86
N ILE A 622 36.35 8.70 4.78
CA ILE A 622 36.59 7.28 4.47
C ILE A 622 35.35 6.64 3.82
N GLU A 623 34.15 6.93 4.32
CA GLU A 623 32.90 6.47 3.70
C GLU A 623 32.74 6.99 2.26
N GLY A 624 33.09 8.26 2.03
CA GLY A 624 33.10 8.88 0.71
C GLY A 624 34.05 8.19 -0.26
N GLU A 625 35.31 8.02 0.14
CA GLU A 625 36.35 7.37 -0.67
C GLU A 625 35.98 5.92 -1.02
N LEU A 626 35.44 5.15 -0.06
CA LEU A 626 34.95 3.80 -0.32
C LEU A 626 33.83 3.80 -1.37
N LYS A 627 32.83 4.67 -1.21
CA LYS A 627 31.71 4.78 -2.15
C LYS A 627 32.17 5.20 -3.54
N ASP A 628 33.11 6.14 -3.61
CA ASP A 628 33.65 6.65 -4.86
C ASP A 628 34.49 5.60 -5.58
N PHE A 629 35.29 4.83 -4.85
CA PHE A 629 36.12 3.77 -5.41
C PHE A 629 35.32 2.68 -6.12
N ILE A 630 34.15 2.31 -5.61
CA ILE A 630 33.29 1.31 -6.28
C ILE A 630 32.23 1.93 -7.20
N HIS A 631 32.22 3.26 -7.33
CA HIS A 631 31.20 3.95 -8.11
C HIS A 631 31.28 3.58 -9.60
N PRO A 632 30.15 3.27 -10.27
CA PRO A 632 30.14 2.86 -11.67
C PRO A 632 30.74 3.88 -12.66
N LEU A 633 30.71 5.18 -12.34
CA LEU A 633 31.14 6.26 -13.25
C LEU A 633 32.51 6.87 -12.92
N ARG A 634 32.90 6.89 -11.64
CA ARG A 634 34.13 7.58 -11.16
C ARG A 634 35.12 6.66 -10.46
N GLY A 635 34.68 5.46 -10.07
CA GLY A 635 35.51 4.51 -9.33
C GLY A 635 36.45 3.69 -10.21
N GLY A 636 36.80 2.53 -9.69
CA GLY A 636 37.69 1.56 -10.30
C GLY A 636 39.17 1.96 -10.19
N PRO A 637 40.10 1.03 -10.50
CA PRO A 637 41.54 1.25 -10.32
C PRO A 637 42.13 2.39 -11.17
N LYS A 638 41.41 2.82 -12.22
CA LYS A 638 41.84 3.88 -13.13
C LYS A 638 41.07 5.18 -12.94
N GLY A 639 40.13 5.25 -11.99
CA GLY A 639 39.26 6.41 -11.80
C GLY A 639 38.33 6.73 -12.98
N GLN A 640 38.00 5.72 -13.80
CA GLN A 640 37.18 5.87 -15.03
C GLN A 640 35.82 5.14 -14.91
N GLY A 641 35.43 4.78 -13.69
CA GLY A 641 34.27 3.95 -13.39
C GLY A 641 34.63 2.50 -13.09
N TRP A 642 33.91 1.91 -12.12
CA TRP A 642 34.08 0.50 -11.79
C TRP A 642 33.71 -0.38 -13.00
N PRO A 643 34.58 -1.29 -13.47
CA PRO A 643 34.24 -2.17 -14.59
C PRO A 643 33.13 -3.17 -14.21
N MET A 644 32.08 -3.25 -15.03
CA MET A 644 30.94 -4.15 -14.79
C MET A 644 31.39 -5.60 -14.62
N GLY A 645 30.88 -6.27 -13.58
CA GLY A 645 31.24 -7.65 -13.24
C GLY A 645 32.67 -7.88 -12.73
N ARG A 646 33.47 -6.82 -12.50
CA ARG A 646 34.81 -6.95 -11.94
C ARG A 646 34.73 -7.37 -10.46
N THR A 647 35.57 -8.33 -10.10
CA THR A 647 35.80 -8.78 -8.72
C THR A 647 36.38 -7.67 -7.85
N ILE A 648 35.85 -7.50 -6.64
CA ILE A 648 36.45 -6.64 -5.60
C ILE A 648 37.40 -7.49 -4.76
N HIS A 649 38.59 -6.97 -4.49
CA HIS A 649 39.56 -7.56 -3.58
C HIS A 649 39.78 -6.68 -2.36
N VAL A 650 39.82 -7.27 -1.16
CA VAL A 650 40.07 -6.54 0.10
C VAL A 650 41.42 -5.82 0.06
N SER A 651 42.43 -6.38 -0.58
CA SER A 651 43.75 -5.75 -0.74
C SER A 651 43.71 -4.41 -1.47
N GLU A 652 42.76 -4.21 -2.39
CA GLU A 652 42.59 -2.92 -3.08
C GLU A 652 42.00 -1.86 -2.13
N LEU A 653 41.17 -2.29 -1.18
CA LEU A 653 40.57 -1.40 -0.18
C LEU A 653 41.60 -0.99 0.88
N TYR A 654 42.53 -1.88 1.25
CA TYR A 654 43.67 -1.49 2.09
C TYR A 654 44.49 -0.39 1.42
N GLY A 655 44.89 -0.60 0.16
CA GLY A 655 45.67 0.41 -0.58
C GLY A 655 44.93 1.72 -0.81
N LEU A 656 43.60 1.68 -1.01
CA LEU A 656 42.77 2.88 -1.10
C LEU A 656 42.79 3.68 0.21
N LEU A 657 42.55 3.00 1.33
CA LEU A 657 42.37 3.66 2.62
C LEU A 657 43.69 4.18 3.22
N GLU A 658 44.81 3.52 2.93
CA GLU A 658 46.15 4.02 3.32
C GLU A 658 46.55 5.30 2.58
N MET A 659 45.92 5.61 1.44
CA MET A 659 46.14 6.87 0.72
C MET A 659 45.31 8.04 1.27
N VAL A 660 44.36 7.78 2.17
CA VAL A 660 43.52 8.83 2.76
C VAL A 660 44.32 9.64 3.76
N GLU A 661 44.45 10.94 3.51
CA GLU A 661 45.15 11.86 4.40
C GLU A 661 44.54 11.83 5.82
N GLY A 662 45.36 11.50 6.82
CA GLY A 662 44.93 11.38 8.22
C GLY A 662 44.74 9.94 8.72
N VAL A 663 44.70 8.95 7.82
CA VAL A 663 44.83 7.52 8.19
C VAL A 663 46.31 7.20 8.39
N ASP A 664 46.67 6.62 9.54
CA ASP A 664 48.03 6.15 9.83
C ASP A 664 48.23 4.75 9.23
N TYR A 665 47.35 3.81 9.62
CA TYR A 665 47.27 2.49 9.00
C TYR A 665 45.88 1.87 9.19
N VAL A 666 45.59 0.84 8.40
CA VAL A 666 44.35 0.07 8.52
C VAL A 666 44.65 -1.24 9.24
N GLU A 667 44.03 -1.44 10.40
CA GLU A 667 44.24 -2.66 11.20
C GLU A 667 43.53 -3.86 10.55
N LYS A 668 42.29 -3.64 10.07
CA LYS A 668 41.46 -4.73 9.55
C LYS A 668 40.38 -4.24 8.60
N ILE A 669 40.24 -4.93 7.47
CA ILE A 669 39.08 -4.83 6.57
C ILE A 669 38.46 -6.20 6.41
N ARG A 670 37.14 -6.28 6.50
CA ARG A 670 36.36 -7.46 6.10
C ARG A 670 35.21 -7.04 5.20
N MET A 671 34.89 -7.86 4.21
CA MET A 671 33.69 -7.67 3.39
C MET A 671 32.88 -8.95 3.20
N LYS A 672 31.57 -8.81 3.06
CA LYS A 672 30.63 -9.89 2.76
C LYS A 672 29.50 -9.40 1.85
N ARG A 673 28.80 -10.32 1.17
CA ARG A 673 27.55 -9.97 0.49
C ARG A 673 26.47 -9.73 1.54
N TRP A 674 25.57 -8.78 1.29
CA TRP A 674 24.55 -8.39 2.26
C TRP A 674 23.61 -9.54 2.70
N ASN A 675 23.41 -10.52 1.82
CA ASN A 675 22.53 -11.67 2.03
C ASN A 675 23.30 -12.91 2.53
N THR A 676 24.53 -12.74 2.99
CA THR A 676 25.38 -13.83 3.48
C THR A 676 26.05 -13.43 4.80
N ASP A 677 26.42 -14.41 5.61
CA ASP A 677 27.19 -14.18 6.84
C ASP A 677 28.68 -14.47 6.72
N GLN A 678 29.11 -14.94 5.55
CA GLN A 678 30.50 -15.29 5.30
C GLN A 678 31.32 -14.08 4.86
N TRP A 679 32.30 -13.71 5.69
CA TRP A 679 33.33 -12.73 5.33
C TRP A 679 34.36 -13.36 4.38
N VAL A 680 34.75 -12.62 3.34
CA VAL A 680 35.62 -13.11 2.26
C VAL A 680 36.66 -12.05 1.85
N GLU A 681 37.80 -12.52 1.35
CA GLU A 681 38.90 -11.68 0.82
C GLU A 681 38.61 -11.10 -0.57
N LYS A 682 37.68 -11.71 -1.32
CA LYS A 682 37.26 -11.25 -2.64
C LYS A 682 35.79 -11.57 -2.92
N ILE A 683 35.09 -10.66 -3.59
CA ILE A 683 33.70 -10.83 -4.02
C ILE A 683 33.66 -10.73 -5.54
N LYS A 684 33.31 -11.84 -6.20
CA LYS A 684 33.03 -11.85 -7.64
C LYS A 684 31.64 -11.26 -7.87
N ILE A 685 31.59 -10.16 -8.61
CA ILE A 685 30.34 -9.50 -8.99
C ILE A 685 29.76 -10.19 -10.24
N GLY A 686 28.44 -10.29 -10.32
CA GLY A 686 27.72 -10.79 -11.47
C GLY A 686 28.10 -10.05 -12.74
N SER A 687 28.14 -10.75 -13.87
CA SER A 687 28.68 -10.21 -15.14
C SER A 687 27.94 -8.98 -15.67
N ARG A 688 26.69 -8.74 -15.21
CA ARG A 688 25.82 -7.63 -15.58
C ARG A 688 25.58 -6.63 -14.43
N ALA A 689 26.31 -6.79 -13.33
CA ALA A 689 26.07 -6.06 -12.09
C ALA A 689 27.21 -5.10 -11.73
N PHE A 690 26.88 -4.07 -10.96
CA PHE A 690 27.83 -3.23 -10.24
C PHE A 690 27.75 -3.48 -8.73
N PRO A 691 28.87 -3.39 -8.00
CA PRO A 691 28.83 -3.40 -6.54
C PRO A 691 28.32 -2.06 -5.99
N TYR A 692 27.71 -2.09 -4.80
CA TYR A 692 27.54 -0.91 -3.96
C TYR A 692 27.67 -1.31 -2.48
N PHE A 693 28.10 -0.38 -1.63
CA PHE A 693 28.14 -0.60 -0.20
C PHE A 693 26.77 -0.33 0.39
N ARG A 694 26.09 -1.39 0.83
CA ARG A 694 24.80 -1.29 1.52
C ARG A 694 25.00 -0.84 2.96
N GLU A 695 26.08 -1.26 3.58
CA GLU A 695 26.44 -0.92 4.96
C GLU A 695 27.95 -0.79 5.07
N ILE A 696 28.40 0.32 5.67
CA ILE A 696 29.81 0.62 5.94
C ILE A 696 29.94 0.81 7.45
N GLN A 697 30.64 -0.08 8.12
CA GLN A 697 30.98 0.03 9.53
C GLN A 697 32.43 0.47 9.64
N ILE A 698 32.68 1.62 10.26
CA ILE A 698 34.03 2.15 10.48
C ILE A 698 34.23 2.33 11.98
N LYS A 699 35.34 1.80 12.49
CA LYS A 699 35.78 1.91 13.88
C LYS A 699 37.20 2.47 13.94
N GLN A 700 37.42 3.40 14.87
CA GLN A 700 38.76 3.77 15.29
C GLN A 700 39.21 2.80 16.36
N VAL A 701 40.44 2.31 16.25
CA VAL A 701 41.05 1.37 17.20
C VAL A 701 42.18 2.03 17.97
#